data_AF-A0A927RF23-F1
#
_entry.id   AF-A0A927RF23-F1
#
_cell.length_a   1.000
_cell.length_b   1.000
_cell.length_c   1.000
_cell.angle_alpha   90.00
_cell.angle_beta   90.00
_cell.angle_gamma   90.00
#
_symmetry.space_group_name_H-M   'P 1'
#
loop_
_entity.id
_entity.type
_entity.pdbx_description
1 polymer ?
#
loop_
_entity_poly.entity_id
_entity_poly.type
_entity_poly.pdbx_seq_one_letter_code
_entity_poly.pdbx_strand_id
1 'polypeptide(L)'
;MVFFLGDYIYENALPADGGAVRQQQVTPDVQHECLSLDDYRLRYAHYKQDVDLQAAHASAPWVVTMDDHEVQNDWAPVDSVEWTVRQANAFRAYWEHMPMRLAQEPEGPDMQLYRRLTYGSLAEFSVLDTRQYRSHHDGGWRAPGDDTRDPARIITGEQQERWILDGLGASSSRWNVLVQQVLMMPLDNTAGEGVASPMGTWEGYSASRERVLGGLADRGVDNLVVLTGDVHANFRRRPQGRLRRPGRAGGGCRAGGHLDQLRRRRAGGGRLDPHDPRGGPAPGLRQPRARLRQLPRHPAGVDGRLPRDRHHRTPRRHRPHPADAHRGRRRARHPGMRRGDTTMIRRTSLLTVGVGALAALTLLSVPGSAGAAERDRPPATTPTVVVTAPEVVEAAQPLPCLAGGAFTVGLTNTSDTPVYANLDLTVEEPLKLSRRLWSTYLPAQDPDVTITTDVAVEVPEGTEQGRYLATLTSGRQKRKVWVEVGSVVQPGPSANLALGQQAFASSTHSNVRLCGGVDGNTDSGQWGASGTHDATSGVFPDTYGVTLAEPAVVGRVEVYTLDSTQYPAARMGVRDVDVQVHTAAGWQTVAEVRDNEVGRITARFEPVEADKVQVVTYDSNDHKYSRIVELEVYAP
;
A
#
# COMPACT_ATOMS: atom_id res chain seq x y z
N MET A 1 7.76 10.28 -22.25
CA MET A 1 7.64 9.10 -21.37
C MET A 1 7.62 9.59 -19.95
N VAL A 2 6.92 8.89 -19.06
CA VAL A 2 6.97 9.09 -17.61
C VAL A 2 7.74 7.92 -17.01
N PHE A 3 8.53 8.17 -15.97
CA PHE A 3 9.03 7.13 -15.08
C PHE A 3 8.26 7.23 -13.78
N PHE A 4 7.77 6.09 -13.28
CA PHE A 4 7.15 5.99 -11.96
C PHE A 4 7.95 4.99 -11.15
N LEU A 5 8.31 5.35 -9.92
CA LEU A 5 9.39 4.71 -9.17
C LEU A 5 8.91 3.78 -8.04
N GLY A 6 7.60 3.73 -7.84
CA GLY A 6 6.87 2.99 -6.81
C GLY A 6 6.02 3.94 -5.95
N ASP A 7 5.35 3.41 -4.93
CA ASP A 7 4.29 4.08 -4.15
C ASP A 7 3.12 4.55 -5.04
N TYR A 8 2.75 3.73 -6.04
CA TYR A 8 1.60 4.03 -6.91
C TYR A 8 0.28 3.91 -6.16
N ILE A 9 0.20 2.91 -5.28
CA ILE A 9 -0.81 2.77 -4.25
C ILE A 9 -0.12 2.76 -2.89
N TYR A 10 -0.91 3.04 -1.86
CA TYR A 10 -0.66 2.56 -0.51
C TYR A 10 -1.57 1.37 -0.24
N GLU A 11 -1.14 0.47 0.63
CA GLU A 11 -1.81 -0.76 1.09
C GLU A 11 -2.64 -0.55 2.36
N ASN A 12 -2.19 0.36 3.24
CA ASN A 12 -2.79 0.70 4.54
C ASN A 12 -4.28 1.08 4.44
N ALA A 13 -5.04 0.94 5.52
CA ALA A 13 -6.43 1.42 5.58
C ALA A 13 -6.56 2.89 5.14
N LEU A 14 -7.42 3.18 4.15
CA LEU A 14 -7.66 4.55 3.71
C LEU A 14 -8.69 5.23 4.64
N PRO A 15 -8.41 6.44 5.18
CA PRO A 15 -9.39 7.18 5.96
C PRO A 15 -10.67 7.47 5.18
N ALA A 16 -11.83 7.35 5.83
CA ALA A 16 -13.14 7.54 5.20
C ALA A 16 -13.34 8.93 4.55
N ASP A 17 -12.65 9.95 5.06
CA ASP A 17 -12.63 11.33 4.55
C ASP A 17 -11.62 11.57 3.41
N GLY A 18 -10.81 10.57 3.06
CA GLY A 18 -9.71 10.67 2.09
C GLY A 18 -8.45 11.36 2.62
N GLY A 19 -8.39 11.61 3.94
CA GLY A 19 -7.26 12.17 4.65
C GLY A 19 -6.86 13.59 4.23
N ALA A 20 -5.76 14.06 4.82
CA ALA A 20 -5.32 15.46 4.77
C ALA A 20 -4.98 16.04 3.38
N VAL A 21 -4.90 15.21 2.33
CA VAL A 21 -4.47 15.65 0.98
C VAL A 21 -5.57 15.55 -0.06
N ARG A 22 -6.31 14.43 -0.13
CA ARG A 22 -7.34 14.21 -1.16
C ARG A 22 -8.72 14.71 -0.75
N GLN A 23 -9.06 14.65 0.54
CA GLN A 23 -10.34 15.13 1.11
C GLN A 23 -11.58 14.71 0.30
N GLN A 24 -11.64 13.41 -0.03
CA GLN A 24 -12.68 12.79 -0.85
C GLN A 24 -13.23 11.56 -0.11
N GLN A 25 -14.55 11.40 -0.09
CA GLN A 25 -15.20 10.26 0.55
C GLN A 25 -14.73 8.94 -0.06
N VAL A 26 -14.29 8.02 0.79
CA VAL A 26 -13.72 6.72 0.41
C VAL A 26 -14.75 5.62 0.62
N THR A 27 -14.91 4.71 -0.36
CA THR A 27 -15.79 3.55 -0.24
C THR A 27 -15.30 2.57 0.84
N PRO A 28 -16.17 1.98 1.67
CA PRO A 28 -15.78 1.03 2.72
C PRO A 28 -14.86 -0.10 2.24
N ASP A 29 -15.03 -0.56 0.99
CA ASP A 29 -14.27 -1.64 0.34
C ASP A 29 -12.75 -1.38 0.19
N VAL A 30 -12.26 -0.20 0.58
CA VAL A 30 -10.81 0.11 0.65
C VAL A 30 -10.41 0.82 1.96
N GLN A 31 -11.27 0.82 2.98
CA GLN A 31 -10.99 1.38 4.32
C GLN A 31 -10.24 0.40 5.25
N HIS A 32 -9.73 -0.72 4.71
CA HIS A 32 -8.92 -1.73 5.41
C HIS A 32 -7.58 -1.96 4.71
N GLU A 33 -6.66 -2.70 5.33
CA GLU A 33 -5.36 -3.05 4.73
C GLU A 33 -5.51 -4.09 3.61
N CYS A 34 -4.77 -3.94 2.50
CA CYS A 34 -4.82 -4.88 1.38
C CYS A 34 -4.10 -6.21 1.68
N LEU A 35 -4.84 -7.33 1.66
CA LEU A 35 -4.31 -8.68 1.88
C LEU A 35 -4.66 -9.63 0.72
N SER A 36 -5.90 -9.57 0.24
CA SER A 36 -6.41 -10.40 -0.86
C SER A 36 -6.20 -9.74 -2.23
N LEU A 37 -6.26 -10.53 -3.30
CA LEU A 37 -6.12 -10.02 -4.67
C LEU A 37 -7.27 -9.06 -5.03
N ASP A 38 -8.49 -9.26 -4.52
CA ASP A 38 -9.58 -8.29 -4.67
C ASP A 38 -9.31 -6.98 -3.91
N ASP A 39 -8.73 -7.00 -2.70
CA ASP A 39 -8.35 -5.77 -2.00
C ASP A 39 -7.36 -4.93 -2.83
N TYR A 40 -6.29 -5.54 -3.36
CA TYR A 40 -5.31 -4.82 -4.20
C TYR A 40 -5.93 -4.33 -5.51
N ARG A 41 -6.81 -5.12 -6.16
CA ARG A 41 -7.53 -4.70 -7.37
C ARG A 41 -8.42 -3.49 -7.10
N LEU A 42 -9.20 -3.50 -6.01
CA LEU A 42 -10.03 -2.38 -5.58
C LEU A 42 -9.17 -1.16 -5.25
N ARG A 43 -8.00 -1.35 -4.63
CA ARG A 43 -7.04 -0.29 -4.34
C ARG A 43 -6.48 0.39 -5.60
N TYR A 44 -6.04 -0.38 -6.59
CA TYR A 44 -5.62 0.18 -7.88
C TYR A 44 -6.78 0.86 -8.63
N ALA A 45 -7.99 0.30 -8.55
CA ALA A 45 -9.18 0.91 -9.15
C ALA A 45 -9.50 2.27 -8.52
N HIS A 46 -9.52 2.36 -7.18
CA HIS A 46 -9.71 3.62 -6.43
C HIS A 46 -8.66 4.66 -6.83
N TYR A 47 -7.37 4.32 -6.80
CA TYR A 47 -6.31 5.26 -7.20
C TYR A 47 -6.42 5.70 -8.66
N LYS A 48 -6.91 4.85 -9.57
CA LYS A 48 -7.10 5.18 -10.99
C LYS A 48 -8.43 5.88 -11.32
N GLN A 49 -9.33 6.09 -10.35
CA GLN A 49 -10.48 6.98 -10.54
C GLN A 49 -10.08 8.47 -10.55
N ASP A 50 -8.89 8.80 -10.03
CA ASP A 50 -8.27 10.12 -10.08
C ASP A 50 -8.09 10.62 -11.52
N VAL A 51 -8.77 11.73 -11.86
CA VAL A 51 -8.83 12.27 -13.23
C VAL A 51 -7.50 12.89 -13.69
N ASP A 52 -6.68 13.41 -12.78
CA ASP A 52 -5.37 13.95 -13.12
C ASP A 52 -4.38 12.79 -13.36
N LEU A 53 -4.50 11.70 -12.62
CA LEU A 53 -3.74 10.47 -12.87
C LEU A 53 -4.14 9.82 -14.22
N GLN A 54 -5.43 9.77 -14.56
CA GLN A 54 -5.91 9.33 -15.89
C GLN A 54 -5.33 10.21 -17.01
N ALA A 55 -5.38 11.54 -16.86
CA ALA A 55 -4.81 12.47 -17.83
C ALA A 55 -3.27 12.29 -17.97
N ALA A 56 -2.57 12.03 -16.86
CA ALA A 56 -1.13 11.79 -16.86
C ALA A 56 -0.76 10.47 -17.57
N HIS A 57 -1.54 9.38 -17.39
CA HIS A 57 -1.41 8.14 -18.17
C HIS A 57 -1.69 8.35 -19.66
N ALA A 58 -2.73 9.10 -20.00
CA ALA A 58 -3.06 9.41 -21.40
C ALA A 58 -2.00 10.28 -22.11
N SER A 59 -1.21 11.05 -21.35
CA SER A 59 -0.27 12.04 -21.91
C SER A 59 0.98 11.45 -22.59
N ALA A 60 1.44 10.26 -22.15
CA ALA A 60 2.68 9.65 -22.62
C ALA A 60 2.76 8.15 -22.24
N PRO A 61 3.66 7.35 -22.86
CA PRO A 61 3.99 6.02 -22.34
C PRO A 61 4.68 6.10 -20.97
N TRP A 62 4.26 5.27 -20.02
CA TRP A 62 4.87 5.14 -18.70
C TRP A 62 5.84 3.95 -18.64
N VAL A 63 6.90 4.10 -17.87
CA VAL A 63 7.85 3.04 -17.50
C VAL A 63 7.84 2.95 -15.98
N VAL A 64 7.12 1.95 -15.47
CA VAL A 64 6.88 1.76 -14.03
C VAL A 64 7.88 0.79 -13.39
N THR A 65 8.20 1.03 -12.12
CA THR A 65 8.66 0.02 -11.17
C THR A 65 7.87 0.21 -9.87
N MET A 66 7.89 -0.79 -8.98
CA MET A 66 7.23 -0.75 -7.66
C MET A 66 8.25 -0.44 -6.58
N ASP A 67 7.80 0.05 -5.44
CA ASP A 67 8.60 0.15 -4.22
C ASP A 67 7.96 -0.74 -3.13
N ASP A 68 7.83 -0.28 -1.89
CA ASP A 68 7.26 -1.07 -0.80
C ASP A 68 5.74 -1.02 -0.72
N HIS A 69 5.12 0.17 -0.86
CA HIS A 69 3.68 0.33 -0.61
C HIS A 69 2.75 -0.29 -1.67
N GLU A 70 3.29 -0.78 -2.80
CA GLU A 70 2.59 -1.72 -3.66
C GLU A 70 2.29 -3.09 -3.00
N VAL A 71 2.94 -3.43 -1.87
CA VAL A 71 2.74 -4.68 -1.11
C VAL A 71 2.58 -4.43 0.41
N GLN A 72 3.59 -3.86 1.08
CA GLN A 72 3.59 -3.56 2.52
C GLN A 72 4.77 -2.63 2.89
N ASN A 73 4.51 -1.59 3.68
CA ASN A 73 5.48 -0.64 4.19
C ASN A 73 6.80 -1.31 4.61
N ASP A 74 7.89 -0.87 3.98
CA ASP A 74 9.27 -1.28 4.16
C ASP A 74 9.60 -2.78 3.99
N TRP A 75 8.80 -3.53 3.22
CA TRP A 75 8.95 -4.99 3.06
C TRP A 75 10.31 -5.46 2.53
N ALA A 76 10.75 -6.61 3.04
CA ALA A 76 11.79 -7.46 2.45
C ALA A 76 11.25 -8.91 2.41
N PRO A 77 11.70 -9.77 1.49
CA PRO A 77 11.21 -11.15 1.40
C PRO A 77 11.41 -11.92 2.71
N VAL A 78 10.37 -12.61 3.18
CA VAL A 78 10.39 -13.52 4.32
C VAL A 78 9.79 -14.87 3.94
N ASP A 79 10.26 -15.94 4.57
CA ASP A 79 9.83 -17.31 4.29
C ASP A 79 8.57 -17.65 5.11
N SER A 80 7.40 -17.35 4.54
CA SER A 80 6.09 -17.63 5.12
C SER A 80 5.03 -17.80 4.02
N VAL A 81 3.98 -18.57 4.28
CA VAL A 81 2.89 -18.81 3.32
C VAL A 81 2.02 -17.57 3.17
N GLU A 82 1.76 -16.87 4.28
CA GLU A 82 1.01 -15.62 4.36
C GLU A 82 1.70 -14.52 3.55
N TRP A 83 3.02 -14.38 3.72
CA TRP A 83 3.83 -13.47 2.92
C TRP A 83 3.80 -13.84 1.43
N THR A 84 4.01 -15.12 1.11
CA THR A 84 3.97 -15.64 -0.27
C THR A 84 2.63 -15.33 -0.96
N VAL A 85 1.51 -15.51 -0.25
CA VAL A 85 0.17 -15.21 -0.76
C VAL A 85 -0.06 -13.71 -0.93
N ARG A 86 0.32 -12.89 0.05
CA ARG A 86 0.21 -11.42 -0.06
C ARG A 86 1.03 -10.87 -1.22
N GLN A 87 2.28 -11.33 -1.37
CA GLN A 87 3.18 -10.92 -2.45
C GLN A 87 2.62 -11.32 -3.82
N ALA A 88 2.13 -12.56 -3.96
CA ALA A 88 1.48 -13.02 -5.20
C ALA A 88 0.20 -12.23 -5.54
N ASN A 89 -0.64 -11.93 -4.55
CA ASN A 89 -1.83 -11.10 -4.70
C ASN A 89 -1.47 -9.67 -5.18
N ALA A 90 -0.51 -9.04 -4.53
CA ALA A 90 -0.05 -7.69 -4.84
C ALA A 90 0.59 -7.59 -6.24
N PHE A 91 1.49 -8.52 -6.57
CA PHE A 91 2.18 -8.56 -7.87
C PHE A 91 1.20 -8.79 -9.02
N ARG A 92 0.23 -9.69 -8.84
CA ARG A 92 -0.84 -9.93 -9.80
C ARG A 92 -1.67 -8.67 -10.05
N ALA A 93 -2.09 -8.00 -8.99
CA ALA A 93 -2.86 -6.76 -9.09
C ALA A 93 -2.06 -5.63 -9.75
N TYR A 94 -0.77 -5.47 -9.41
CA TYR A 94 0.11 -4.47 -10.03
C TYR A 94 0.26 -4.73 -11.54
N TRP A 95 0.52 -5.97 -11.96
CA TRP A 95 0.60 -6.30 -13.39
C TRP A 95 -0.71 -6.04 -14.14
N GLU A 96 -1.85 -6.46 -13.59
CA GLU A 96 -3.18 -6.23 -14.18
C GLU A 96 -3.52 -4.74 -14.34
N HIS A 97 -2.89 -3.87 -13.54
CA HIS A 97 -3.17 -2.43 -13.49
C HIS A 97 -2.08 -1.54 -14.11
N MET A 98 -0.97 -2.10 -14.61
CA MET A 98 0.15 -1.33 -15.16
C MET A 98 0.36 -1.57 -16.66
N PRO A 99 0.91 -0.58 -17.41
CA PRO A 99 1.19 -0.71 -18.85
C PRO A 99 2.43 -1.57 -19.12
N MET A 100 2.36 -2.86 -18.74
CA MET A 100 3.46 -3.82 -18.77
C MET A 100 3.40 -4.74 -19.99
N ARG A 101 4.39 -5.64 -20.12
CA ARG A 101 4.43 -6.66 -21.16
C ARG A 101 3.98 -8.01 -20.58
N LEU A 102 3.49 -8.90 -21.45
CA LEU A 102 3.17 -10.29 -21.06
C LEU A 102 4.38 -11.04 -20.51
N ALA A 103 5.60 -10.74 -21.00
CA ALA A 103 6.86 -11.26 -20.45
C ALA A 103 7.25 -10.63 -19.08
N GLN A 104 6.29 -10.06 -18.37
CA GLN A 104 6.37 -9.57 -17.00
C GLN A 104 5.10 -9.94 -16.21
N GLU A 105 4.24 -10.84 -16.72
CA GLU A 105 3.16 -11.44 -15.93
C GLU A 105 3.77 -12.25 -14.77
N PRO A 106 3.28 -12.11 -13.53
CA PRO A 106 3.90 -12.78 -12.38
C PRO A 106 3.51 -14.26 -12.32
N GLU A 107 4.50 -15.10 -12.00
CA GLU A 107 4.34 -16.52 -11.70
C GLU A 107 4.21 -16.68 -10.18
N GLY A 108 3.02 -16.38 -9.65
CA GLY A 108 2.77 -16.33 -8.20
C GLY A 108 3.54 -15.16 -7.54
N PRO A 109 4.41 -15.40 -6.55
CA PRO A 109 5.20 -14.36 -5.88
C PRO A 109 6.38 -13.85 -6.72
N ASP A 110 6.64 -14.42 -7.91
CA ASP A 110 7.79 -14.07 -8.75
C ASP A 110 7.42 -13.18 -9.94
N MET A 111 8.14 -12.06 -10.09
CA MET A 111 7.85 -11.08 -11.15
C MET A 111 9.12 -10.45 -11.73
N GLN A 112 9.38 -10.66 -13.03
CA GLN A 112 10.53 -10.05 -13.71
C GLN A 112 10.31 -8.55 -13.98
N LEU A 113 10.54 -7.72 -12.95
CA LEU A 113 10.28 -6.29 -12.98
C LEU A 113 11.45 -5.47 -13.54
N TYR A 114 12.67 -5.74 -13.09
CA TYR A 114 13.86 -5.01 -13.52
C TYR A 114 14.17 -5.25 -15.01
N ARG A 115 14.54 -4.19 -15.75
CA ARG A 115 14.68 -4.23 -17.22
C ARG A 115 15.44 -3.05 -17.79
N ARG A 116 15.99 -3.22 -19.00
CA ARG A 116 16.83 -2.24 -19.69
C ARG A 116 16.13 -1.70 -20.94
N LEU A 117 16.14 -0.38 -21.11
CA LEU A 117 15.52 0.34 -22.23
C LEU A 117 16.54 1.33 -22.83
N THR A 118 16.60 1.44 -24.16
CA THR A 118 17.51 2.38 -24.84
C THR A 118 16.73 3.40 -25.66
N TYR A 119 17.03 4.68 -25.48
CA TYR A 119 16.47 5.79 -26.28
C TYR A 119 17.48 6.23 -27.35
N GLY A 120 17.55 5.43 -28.43
CA GLY A 120 18.61 5.55 -29.43
C GLY A 120 20.00 5.37 -28.79
N SER A 121 20.95 6.23 -29.14
CA SER A 121 22.25 6.34 -28.47
C SER A 121 22.32 7.46 -27.42
N LEU A 122 21.19 8.12 -27.10
CA LEU A 122 21.18 9.26 -26.18
C LEU A 122 21.22 8.82 -24.71
N ALA A 123 20.41 7.82 -24.35
CA ALA A 123 20.30 7.35 -22.97
C ALA A 123 19.95 5.86 -22.91
N GLU A 124 20.58 5.15 -21.98
CA GLU A 124 20.16 3.84 -21.53
C GLU A 124 19.57 3.96 -20.12
N PHE A 125 18.41 3.34 -19.91
CA PHE A 125 17.70 3.28 -18.64
C PHE A 125 17.73 1.84 -18.14
N SER A 126 18.44 1.59 -17.05
CA SER A 126 18.35 0.36 -16.28
C SER A 126 17.32 0.60 -15.16
N VAL A 127 16.10 0.09 -15.37
CA VAL A 127 15.02 0.11 -14.39
C VAL A 127 15.25 -1.03 -13.40
N LEU A 128 15.32 -0.71 -12.12
CA LEU A 128 15.68 -1.65 -11.06
C LEU A 128 14.46 -2.15 -10.28
N ASP A 129 14.71 -3.23 -9.56
CA ASP A 129 13.90 -3.72 -8.45
C ASP A 129 14.82 -3.81 -7.23
N THR A 130 14.58 -2.98 -6.22
CA THR A 130 15.35 -2.97 -4.97
C THR A 130 14.51 -3.44 -3.78
N ARG A 131 13.45 -4.23 -4.01
CA ARG A 131 12.61 -4.83 -2.96
C ARG A 131 12.56 -6.36 -3.08
N GLN A 132 12.29 -6.96 -4.24
CA GLN A 132 12.09 -8.43 -4.39
C GLN A 132 13.33 -9.28 -4.02
N TYR A 133 14.53 -8.71 -4.02
CA TYR A 133 15.78 -9.45 -3.78
C TYR A 133 16.67 -8.84 -2.68
N ARG A 134 16.10 -8.01 -1.79
CA ARG A 134 16.87 -7.32 -0.74
C ARG A 134 17.03 -8.17 0.52
N SER A 135 18.20 -8.10 1.17
CA SER A 135 18.39 -8.59 2.54
C SER A 135 17.45 -7.84 3.51
N HIS A 136 17.05 -8.48 4.60
CA HIS A 136 16.27 -7.85 5.66
C HIS A 136 16.94 -6.58 6.22
N HIS A 137 16.13 -5.65 6.72
CA HIS A 137 16.57 -4.45 7.43
C HIS A 137 15.51 -4.04 8.45
N ASP A 138 15.94 -3.37 9.51
CA ASP A 138 15.14 -3.17 10.73
C ASP A 138 14.29 -1.89 10.67
N GLY A 139 14.11 -1.33 9.47
CA GLY A 139 13.44 -0.06 9.24
C GLY A 139 14.13 1.16 9.86
N GLY A 140 13.42 2.28 9.82
CA GLY A 140 13.70 3.45 10.66
C GLY A 140 15.02 4.20 10.38
N TRP A 141 15.43 5.00 11.35
CA TRP A 141 16.49 6.00 11.24
C TRP A 141 17.59 5.78 12.28
N ARG A 142 18.81 5.46 11.84
CA ARG A 142 19.98 5.28 12.73
C ARG A 142 21.30 5.56 12.03
N ALA A 143 22.39 5.59 12.78
CA ALA A 143 23.74 5.62 12.20
C ALA A 143 24.01 4.28 11.45
N PRO A 144 24.62 4.31 10.25
CA PRO A 144 25.05 3.10 9.57
C PRO A 144 26.07 2.31 10.40
N GLY A 145 25.68 1.11 10.85
CA GLY A 145 26.50 0.21 11.65
C GLY A 145 27.33 -0.76 10.80
N ASP A 146 28.05 -1.67 11.45
CA ASP A 146 28.82 -2.69 10.73
C ASP A 146 27.92 -3.70 10.00
N ASP A 147 26.67 -3.85 10.44
CA ASP A 147 25.59 -4.53 9.74
C ASP A 147 25.28 -3.93 8.35
N THR A 148 25.46 -2.62 8.17
CA THR A 148 25.29 -1.95 6.86
C THR A 148 26.52 -2.12 5.96
N ARG A 149 27.65 -2.51 6.55
CA ARG A 149 28.95 -2.74 5.90
C ARG A 149 29.22 -4.22 5.62
N ASP A 150 28.35 -5.12 6.08
CA ASP A 150 28.47 -6.56 5.84
C ASP A 150 28.54 -6.85 4.33
N PRO A 151 29.64 -7.44 3.82
CA PRO A 151 29.77 -7.82 2.42
C PRO A 151 28.67 -8.74 1.90
N ALA A 152 27.96 -9.47 2.75
CA ALA A 152 26.82 -10.31 2.37
C ALA A 152 25.53 -9.51 2.11
N ARG A 153 25.39 -8.29 2.66
CA ARG A 153 24.16 -7.50 2.52
C ARG A 153 24.02 -6.96 1.09
N ILE A 154 22.81 -7.07 0.55
CA ILE A 154 22.52 -6.77 -0.85
C ILE A 154 21.09 -6.23 -1.00
N ILE A 155 20.91 -5.19 -1.84
CA ILE A 155 19.59 -4.58 -2.07
C ILE A 155 18.95 -5.02 -3.40
N THR A 156 19.77 -5.44 -4.37
CA THR A 156 19.34 -5.82 -5.72
C THR A 156 19.29 -7.34 -5.94
N GLY A 157 19.79 -8.14 -5.00
CA GLY A 157 20.20 -9.53 -5.25
C GLY A 157 21.40 -9.65 -6.20
N GLU A 158 22.11 -10.78 -6.16
CA GLU A 158 23.37 -10.97 -6.90
C GLU A 158 23.21 -10.94 -8.42
N GLN A 159 22.06 -11.40 -8.92
CA GLN A 159 21.80 -11.50 -10.37
C GLN A 159 21.65 -10.12 -10.98
N GLN A 160 20.84 -9.26 -10.34
CA GLN A 160 20.67 -7.88 -10.78
C GLN A 160 21.93 -7.04 -10.52
N GLU A 161 22.68 -7.25 -9.42
CA GLU A 161 23.93 -6.50 -9.16
C GLU A 161 24.93 -6.70 -10.31
N ARG A 162 25.10 -7.95 -10.78
CA ARG A 162 25.89 -8.28 -11.97
C ARG A 162 25.30 -7.67 -13.26
N TRP A 163 23.99 -7.75 -13.46
CA TRP A 163 23.30 -7.21 -14.64
C TRP A 163 23.33 -5.68 -14.73
N ILE A 164 23.42 -4.96 -13.61
CA ILE A 164 23.71 -3.52 -13.56
C ILE A 164 25.14 -3.29 -14.05
N LEU A 165 26.10 -3.95 -13.39
CA LEU A 165 27.53 -3.76 -13.60
C LEU A 165 27.96 -4.05 -15.05
N ASP A 166 27.58 -5.21 -15.58
CA ASP A 166 28.02 -5.66 -16.91
C ASP A 166 27.23 -4.98 -18.03
N GLY A 167 25.97 -4.64 -17.80
CA GLY A 167 25.15 -3.88 -18.75
C GLY A 167 25.65 -2.45 -18.93
N LEU A 168 25.76 -1.68 -17.84
CA LEU A 168 26.23 -0.29 -17.90
C LEU A 168 27.71 -0.19 -18.31
N GLY A 169 28.54 -1.17 -17.92
CA GLY A 169 29.94 -1.25 -18.36
C GLY A 169 30.12 -1.57 -19.84
N ALA A 170 29.11 -2.16 -20.49
CA ALA A 170 29.09 -2.41 -21.94
C ALA A 170 28.35 -1.32 -22.74
N SER A 171 27.65 -0.37 -22.08
CA SER A 171 26.83 0.61 -22.78
C SER A 171 27.66 1.66 -23.51
N SER A 172 27.23 2.00 -24.72
CA SER A 172 27.77 3.09 -25.55
C SER A 172 26.82 4.30 -25.62
N SER A 173 25.78 4.32 -24.79
CA SER A 173 24.83 5.43 -24.69
C SER A 173 25.50 6.67 -24.07
N ARG A 174 25.10 7.87 -24.54
CA ARG A 174 25.65 9.13 -24.02
C ARG A 174 25.36 9.34 -22.53
N TRP A 175 24.24 8.83 -22.03
CA TRP A 175 23.90 8.79 -20.61
C TRP A 175 23.54 7.37 -20.18
N ASN A 176 23.98 7.00 -18.98
CA ASN A 176 23.57 5.77 -18.29
C ASN A 176 22.70 6.18 -17.10
N VAL A 177 21.47 5.66 -17.01
CA VAL A 177 20.48 6.06 -16.01
C VAL A 177 20.03 4.85 -15.20
N LEU A 178 20.27 4.87 -13.89
CA LEU A 178 19.58 3.99 -12.95
C LEU A 178 18.22 4.61 -12.62
N VAL A 179 17.16 3.86 -12.86
CA VAL A 179 15.78 4.25 -12.59
C VAL A 179 15.26 3.33 -11.50
N GLN A 180 15.12 3.86 -10.29
CA GLN A 180 14.96 3.04 -9.11
C GLN A 180 14.25 3.79 -7.98
N GLN A 181 13.92 3.01 -6.96
CA GLN A 181 13.18 3.26 -5.74
C GLN A 181 13.93 4.25 -4.80
N VAL A 182 14.67 3.71 -3.84
CA VAL A 182 15.12 4.36 -2.61
C VAL A 182 16.37 5.24 -2.75
N LEU A 183 16.70 6.03 -1.73
CA LEU A 183 17.77 7.03 -1.82
C LEU A 183 19.18 6.41 -1.95
N MET A 184 19.83 6.67 -3.09
CA MET A 184 21.21 6.23 -3.39
C MET A 184 22.26 7.02 -2.60
N MET A 185 22.02 8.31 -2.36
CA MET A 185 22.96 9.19 -1.65
C MET A 185 22.80 9.09 -0.13
N PRO A 186 23.90 9.27 0.64
CA PRO A 186 23.79 9.49 2.06
C PRO A 186 22.90 10.70 2.39
N LEU A 187 21.91 10.46 3.25
CA LEU A 187 21.07 11.43 3.93
C LEU A 187 21.25 11.25 5.43
N ASP A 188 21.54 12.35 6.12
CA ASP A 188 21.60 12.44 7.56
C ASP A 188 20.55 13.47 7.99
N ASN A 189 19.67 13.07 8.90
CA ASN A 189 18.56 13.88 9.40
C ASN A 189 18.85 14.48 10.79
N THR A 190 20.09 14.35 11.31
CA THR A 190 20.49 15.00 12.57
C THR A 190 20.85 16.47 12.38
N ALA A 191 20.61 17.27 13.42
CA ALA A 191 20.98 18.69 13.49
C ALA A 191 22.06 18.93 14.56
N GLY A 192 23.22 18.28 14.44
CA GLY A 192 24.30 18.43 15.41
C GLY A 192 25.38 17.35 15.32
N GLU A 193 25.73 16.77 16.46
CA GLU A 193 26.57 15.56 16.53
C GLU A 193 25.69 14.31 16.59
N GLY A 194 26.11 13.26 15.86
CA GLY A 194 25.30 12.08 15.58
C GLY A 194 25.23 11.82 14.07
N VAL A 195 24.52 10.74 13.68
CA VAL A 195 24.09 10.46 12.30
C VAL A 195 22.76 9.71 12.38
N ALA A 196 21.76 10.12 11.60
CA ALA A 196 20.49 9.40 11.46
C ALA A 196 20.15 9.25 9.98
N SER A 197 20.45 8.08 9.44
CA SER A 197 20.20 7.70 8.05
C SER A 197 19.03 6.71 7.97
N PRO A 198 18.20 6.76 6.91
CA PRO A 198 17.07 5.86 6.74
C PRO A 198 17.55 4.48 6.23
N MET A 199 17.29 3.41 7.00
CA MET A 199 17.87 2.09 6.73
C MET A 199 17.23 1.34 5.56
N GLY A 200 16.00 1.68 5.18
CA GLY A 200 15.35 1.16 3.97
C GLY A 200 16.02 1.61 2.66
N THR A 201 16.96 2.56 2.72
CA THR A 201 17.69 3.13 1.57
C THR A 201 19.09 2.52 1.39
N TRP A 202 19.83 2.93 0.35
CA TRP A 202 21.20 2.44 0.10
C TRP A 202 22.23 2.79 1.21
N GLU A 203 21.85 3.59 2.21
CA GLU A 203 22.61 3.72 3.47
C GLU A 203 22.66 2.40 4.25
N GLY A 204 21.52 1.73 4.43
CA GLY A 204 21.41 0.44 5.12
C GLY A 204 22.11 -0.71 4.38
N TYR A 205 22.28 -0.56 3.07
CA TYR A 205 22.96 -1.52 2.18
C TYR A 205 24.29 -0.97 1.66
N SER A 206 25.03 -0.24 2.52
CA SER A 206 26.26 0.47 2.13
C SER A 206 27.29 -0.43 1.41
N ALA A 207 27.46 -1.68 1.82
CA ALA A 207 28.32 -2.64 1.11
C ALA A 207 27.90 -2.87 -0.36
N SER A 208 26.60 -3.05 -0.63
CA SER A 208 26.06 -3.21 -1.99
C SER A 208 26.19 -1.93 -2.81
N ARG A 209 25.97 -0.76 -2.17
CA ARG A 209 26.25 0.53 -2.81
C ARG A 209 27.71 0.68 -3.23
N GLU A 210 28.65 0.26 -2.39
CA GLU A 210 30.08 0.27 -2.74
C GLU A 210 30.40 -0.70 -3.88
N ARG A 211 29.81 -1.91 -3.90
CA ARG A 211 29.97 -2.87 -5.02
C ARG A 211 29.41 -2.32 -6.33
N VAL A 212 28.22 -1.71 -6.32
CA VAL A 212 27.62 -1.10 -7.52
C VAL A 212 28.42 0.13 -7.98
N LEU A 213 28.55 1.16 -7.15
CA LEU A 213 29.19 2.42 -7.58
C LEU A 213 30.69 2.25 -7.84
N GLY A 214 31.38 1.44 -7.02
CA GLY A 214 32.78 1.08 -7.22
C GLY A 214 33.00 0.17 -8.43
N GLY A 215 32.11 -0.82 -8.65
CA GLY A 215 32.19 -1.71 -9.81
C GLY A 215 31.88 -1.02 -11.14
N LEU A 216 31.08 0.05 -11.13
CA LEU A 216 30.89 0.95 -12.29
C LEU A 216 32.09 1.89 -12.49
N ALA A 217 32.70 2.40 -11.40
CA ALA A 217 33.94 3.17 -11.44
C ALA A 217 35.10 2.37 -12.08
N ASP A 218 35.28 1.13 -11.63
CA ASP A 218 36.33 0.22 -12.12
C ASP A 218 36.10 -0.21 -13.58
N ARG A 219 34.84 -0.20 -14.06
CA ARG A 219 34.47 -0.39 -15.48
C ARG A 219 34.59 0.90 -16.31
N GLY A 220 34.95 2.03 -15.72
CA GLY A 220 35.18 3.30 -16.41
C GLY A 220 33.91 4.09 -16.77
N VAL A 221 32.75 3.75 -16.20
CA VAL A 221 31.50 4.50 -16.41
C VAL A 221 31.62 5.87 -15.73
N ASP A 222 31.52 6.96 -16.48
CA ASP A 222 31.59 8.34 -15.94
C ASP A 222 30.40 9.25 -16.32
N ASN A 223 29.37 8.69 -16.95
CA ASN A 223 28.16 9.37 -17.43
C ASN A 223 26.86 8.91 -16.71
N LEU A 224 26.99 8.51 -15.44
CA LEU A 224 25.90 7.95 -14.63
C LEU A 224 24.94 9.04 -14.10
N VAL A 225 23.64 8.75 -14.17
CA VAL A 225 22.54 9.45 -13.50
C VAL A 225 21.74 8.43 -12.68
N VAL A 226 21.19 8.85 -11.54
CA VAL A 226 20.29 8.03 -10.72
C VAL A 226 19.01 8.82 -10.45
N LEU A 227 17.86 8.15 -10.59
CA LEU A 227 16.53 8.67 -10.24
C LEU A 227 15.98 7.89 -9.04
N THR A 228 15.20 8.57 -8.19
CA THR A 228 14.81 8.12 -6.84
C THR A 228 13.42 8.66 -6.46
N GLY A 229 12.61 7.86 -5.74
CA GLY A 229 11.35 8.21 -5.09
C GLY A 229 11.48 8.17 -3.55
N ASP A 230 10.66 7.36 -2.87
CA ASP A 230 10.79 6.97 -1.45
C ASP A 230 10.68 8.14 -0.44
N VAL A 231 11.72 8.94 -0.25
CA VAL A 231 11.87 9.95 0.83
C VAL A 231 10.92 11.17 0.83
N HIS A 232 9.85 11.17 0.04
CA HIS A 232 8.81 12.23 -0.10
C HIS A 232 9.31 13.69 -0.26
N ALA A 233 10.58 13.89 -0.61
CA ALA A 233 11.24 15.19 -0.67
C ALA A 233 12.22 15.31 -1.84
N ASN A 234 12.38 16.53 -2.36
CA ASN A 234 13.18 16.80 -3.56
C ASN A 234 14.67 16.99 -3.23
N PHE A 235 15.47 15.94 -3.39
CA PHE A 235 16.93 15.98 -3.21
C PHE A 235 17.71 16.06 -4.54
N ARG A 236 18.91 16.63 -4.48
CA ARG A 236 19.86 16.64 -5.61
C ARG A 236 21.30 16.68 -5.11
N ARG A 237 22.08 15.66 -5.45
CA ARG A 237 23.54 15.60 -5.21
C ARG A 237 24.28 15.38 -6.54
N ARG A 238 25.45 15.99 -6.70
CA ARG A 238 26.39 15.60 -7.77
C ARG A 238 27.24 14.44 -7.24
N PRO A 239 27.52 13.40 -8.05
CA PRO A 239 28.63 12.48 -7.77
C PRO A 239 29.92 13.27 -7.53
N GLN A 240 30.71 12.88 -6.53
CA GLN A 240 31.90 13.62 -6.11
C GLN A 240 33.09 13.30 -7.04
N GLY A 241 33.09 13.94 -8.21
CA GLY A 241 34.07 13.76 -9.27
C GLY A 241 33.65 12.70 -10.30
N ARG A 242 34.62 12.16 -11.06
CA ARG A 242 34.43 10.85 -11.71
C ARG A 242 34.07 9.83 -10.63
N LEU A 243 33.25 8.84 -10.99
CA LEU A 243 33.10 7.63 -10.19
C LEU A 243 34.49 7.09 -9.86
N ARG A 244 34.80 7.09 -8.57
CA ARG A 244 36.05 6.64 -7.95
C ARG A 244 35.64 5.77 -6.78
N ARG A 245 36.39 4.70 -6.53
CA ARG A 245 36.18 3.85 -5.35
C ARG A 245 36.10 4.72 -4.08
N PRO A 246 35.07 4.57 -3.23
CA PRO A 246 35.14 5.10 -1.88
C PRO A 246 36.39 4.53 -1.20
N GLY A 247 37.13 5.39 -0.49
CA GLY A 247 38.44 5.02 0.02
C GLY A 247 38.31 4.03 1.18
N ARG A 248 38.98 2.88 1.10
CA ARG A 248 39.25 2.03 2.27
C ARG A 248 40.14 2.78 3.26
N ALA A 249 39.52 3.55 4.16
CA ALA A 249 40.17 4.24 5.26
C ALA A 249 39.18 4.37 6.42
N GLY A 250 39.55 3.87 7.60
CA GLY A 250 38.87 4.24 8.83
C GLY A 250 39.17 5.69 9.18
N GLY A 251 38.13 6.52 9.33
CA GLY A 251 38.25 7.94 9.61
C GLY A 251 36.99 8.71 9.19
N GLY A 252 36.29 9.31 10.15
CA GLY A 252 34.97 9.91 9.92
C GLY A 252 35.00 11.08 8.94
N CYS A 253 34.22 10.98 7.86
CA CYS A 253 34.02 12.09 6.93
C CYS A 253 33.06 13.13 7.51
N ARG A 254 33.58 14.21 8.12
CA ARG A 254 32.76 15.36 8.54
C ARG A 254 32.06 15.99 7.32
N ALA A 255 30.73 15.98 7.32
CA ALA A 255 29.91 16.52 6.26
C ALA A 255 29.84 18.07 6.30
N GLY A 256 30.87 18.73 5.73
CA GLY A 256 30.89 20.19 5.53
C GLY A 256 29.92 20.69 4.46
N GLY A 257 28.62 20.47 4.62
CA GLY A 257 27.57 20.88 3.68
C GLY A 257 26.96 22.24 4.04
N HIS A 258 27.44 23.32 3.43
CA HIS A 258 26.90 24.66 3.69
C HIS A 258 25.56 24.87 2.97
N LEU A 259 24.46 24.92 3.74
CA LEU A 259 23.09 25.09 3.27
C LEU A 259 22.78 26.57 3.01
N ASP A 260 23.16 27.06 1.81
CA ASP A 260 22.90 28.45 1.38
C ASP A 260 21.41 28.66 1.02
N GLN A 261 20.57 28.83 2.05
CA GLN A 261 19.14 29.08 1.88
C GLN A 261 18.86 30.55 1.49
N LEU A 262 18.05 30.72 0.43
CA LEU A 262 17.66 32.00 -0.16
C LEU A 262 16.80 32.89 0.77
N ARG A 263 17.43 33.54 1.76
CA ARG A 263 16.80 34.56 2.61
C ARG A 263 16.47 35.84 1.84
N ARG A 264 15.34 35.86 1.13
CA ARG A 264 14.74 37.12 0.66
C ARG A 264 14.14 37.89 1.82
N ARG A 265 14.76 39.04 2.12
CA ARG A 265 14.46 39.98 3.21
C ARG A 265 12.96 40.20 3.47
N ARG A 266 12.55 39.96 4.70
CA ARG A 266 11.79 40.96 5.48
C ARG A 266 12.58 41.25 6.75
N ALA A 267 12.78 42.53 7.05
CA ALA A 267 13.42 43.03 8.25
C ALA A 267 12.52 44.12 8.82
N GLY A 268 12.52 44.27 10.15
CA GLY A 268 11.45 44.93 10.89
C GLY A 268 10.46 43.88 11.44
N GLY A 269 10.33 43.70 12.75
CA GLY A 269 11.10 44.29 13.85
C GLY A 269 10.25 44.53 15.08
N GLY A 270 10.48 43.75 16.13
CA GLY A 270 9.76 43.82 17.40
C GLY A 270 9.87 42.51 18.16
N ARG A 271 10.36 42.57 19.40
CA ARG A 271 10.05 41.55 20.40
C ARG A 271 8.70 41.91 21.03
N LEU A 272 7.90 40.92 21.39
CA LEU A 272 6.78 41.08 22.33
C LEU A 272 6.78 39.91 23.31
N ASP A 273 6.52 40.20 24.58
CA ASP A 273 6.34 39.21 25.65
C ASP A 273 4.91 38.65 25.63
N PRO A 274 4.71 37.36 26.03
CA PRO A 274 3.42 36.68 25.90
C PRO A 274 2.49 36.86 27.12
N HIS A 275 2.19 38.10 27.53
CA HIS A 275 1.20 38.37 28.59
C HIS A 275 0.41 39.68 28.42
N ASP A 276 -0.68 39.67 27.62
CA ASP A 276 -1.87 40.52 27.84
C ASP A 276 -3.11 39.95 27.10
N PRO A 277 -4.19 39.53 27.79
CA PRO A 277 -5.41 39.05 27.17
C PRO A 277 -6.48 40.17 27.01
N ARG A 278 -6.47 40.89 25.87
CA ARG A 278 -7.64 41.67 25.40
C ARG A 278 -7.56 42.10 23.92
N GLY A 279 -8.47 41.59 23.08
CA GLY A 279 -8.62 42.02 21.69
C GLY A 279 -9.77 41.30 20.95
N GLY A 280 -10.73 42.07 20.43
CA GLY A 280 -11.88 41.54 19.68
C GLY A 280 -11.61 41.25 18.19
N PRO A 281 -12.55 40.64 17.46
CA PRO A 281 -12.32 40.09 16.12
C PRO A 281 -12.29 41.15 15.00
N ALA A 282 -11.54 40.85 13.93
CA ALA A 282 -11.47 41.62 12.69
C ALA A 282 -11.70 40.69 11.46
N PRO A 283 -12.15 41.22 10.30
CA PRO A 283 -12.99 40.45 9.37
C PRO A 283 -12.25 39.59 8.34
N GLY A 284 -12.97 38.60 7.80
CA GLY A 284 -12.45 37.53 6.94
C GLY A 284 -11.95 37.94 5.54
N LEU A 285 -11.03 37.14 5.02
CA LEU A 285 -10.38 37.31 3.72
C LEU A 285 -11.20 36.72 2.57
N ARG A 286 -11.28 37.45 1.45
CA ARG A 286 -11.96 37.01 0.21
C ARG A 286 -11.05 36.14 -0.66
N GLN A 287 -11.60 35.08 -1.25
CA GLN A 287 -10.93 34.31 -2.30
C GLN A 287 -10.65 35.15 -3.57
N PRO A 288 -9.50 34.95 -4.25
CA PRO A 288 -9.22 35.58 -5.54
C PRO A 288 -9.87 34.81 -6.70
N ARG A 289 -10.78 35.46 -7.46
CA ARG A 289 -11.33 34.89 -8.70
C ARG A 289 -10.29 34.88 -9.83
N ALA A 290 -9.93 33.71 -10.33
CA ALA A 290 -9.17 33.58 -11.58
C ALA A 290 -10.01 34.07 -12.78
N ARG A 291 -9.40 34.85 -13.68
CA ARG A 291 -9.98 35.21 -14.98
C ARG A 291 -9.21 34.49 -16.09
N LEU A 292 -9.87 33.59 -16.82
CA LEU A 292 -9.31 33.09 -18.07
C LEU A 292 -9.20 34.26 -19.08
N ARG A 293 -8.04 34.37 -19.74
CA ARG A 293 -7.89 35.13 -20.98
C ARG A 293 -7.97 34.18 -22.16
N GLN A 294 -8.93 34.40 -23.05
CA GLN A 294 -8.98 33.72 -24.34
C GLN A 294 -7.87 34.26 -25.25
N LEU A 295 -7.30 33.37 -26.09
CA LEU A 295 -6.40 33.73 -27.19
C LEU A 295 -7.19 33.75 -28.52
N PRO A 296 -7.03 34.77 -29.38
CA PRO A 296 -7.69 34.82 -30.69
C PRO A 296 -7.03 33.86 -31.70
N ARG A 297 -7.77 33.52 -32.77
CA ARG A 297 -7.33 32.66 -33.90
C ARG A 297 -7.32 33.42 -35.23
N HIS A 298 -6.66 32.80 -36.23
CA HIS A 298 -6.73 33.06 -37.69
C HIS A 298 -6.01 34.32 -38.22
N PRO A 299 -5.73 34.41 -39.55
CA PRO A 299 -5.87 33.40 -40.64
C PRO A 299 -4.52 33.07 -41.34
N ALA A 300 -4.55 32.51 -42.56
CA ALA A 300 -3.39 32.08 -43.36
C ALA A 300 -3.26 32.78 -44.73
N GLY A 301 -2.06 32.72 -45.33
CA GLY A 301 -1.67 33.19 -46.68
C GLY A 301 -0.13 33.23 -46.75
N VAL A 302 0.59 32.43 -47.55
CA VAL A 302 0.82 32.57 -49.01
C VAL A 302 1.43 33.95 -49.31
N ASP A 303 2.72 34.09 -49.65
CA ASP A 303 3.38 33.59 -50.88
C ASP A 303 4.93 33.73 -50.84
N GLY A 304 5.65 33.22 -51.86
CA GLY A 304 6.80 33.95 -52.42
C GLY A 304 8.28 33.61 -52.08
N ARG A 305 8.92 32.86 -53.00
CA ARG A 305 10.33 33.00 -53.50
C ARG A 305 11.55 32.45 -52.71
N LEU A 306 12.38 31.74 -53.47
CA LEU A 306 13.80 31.40 -53.20
C LEU A 306 14.74 32.58 -53.57
N PRO A 307 16.01 32.55 -53.13
CA PRO A 307 17.06 32.17 -54.10
C PRO A 307 18.01 31.05 -53.62
N ARG A 308 18.98 30.68 -54.46
CA ARG A 308 19.97 29.61 -54.26
C ARG A 308 21.34 30.20 -53.91
N ASP A 309 22.15 29.46 -53.13
CA ASP A 309 23.46 28.92 -53.55
C ASP A 309 23.98 27.95 -52.46
N ARG A 310 24.38 26.72 -52.78
CA ARG A 310 25.64 26.26 -53.43
C ARG A 310 26.91 26.64 -52.67
N HIS A 311 27.49 25.66 -51.96
CA HIS A 311 28.89 25.29 -52.17
C HIS A 311 29.17 23.82 -51.76
N HIS A 312 29.91 23.09 -52.59
CA HIS A 312 30.43 21.76 -52.25
C HIS A 312 31.66 21.87 -51.35
N ARG A 313 31.85 20.87 -50.46
CA ARG A 313 33.17 20.24 -50.21
C ARG A 313 33.02 18.88 -49.52
N THR A 314 33.46 17.82 -50.19
CA THR A 314 33.96 16.60 -49.55
C THR A 314 35.48 16.73 -49.38
N PRO A 315 36.12 15.90 -48.53
CA PRO A 315 36.97 14.87 -49.15
C PRO A 315 37.04 13.51 -48.42
N ARG A 316 37.12 12.46 -49.27
CA ARG A 316 37.87 11.19 -49.19
C ARG A 316 38.25 10.54 -47.84
N ARG A 317 38.01 9.21 -47.81
CA ARG A 317 38.66 8.21 -46.94
C ARG A 317 40.19 8.20 -47.09
N HIS A 318 40.90 7.69 -46.08
CA HIS A 318 42.03 6.76 -46.28
C HIS A 318 42.18 5.78 -45.09
N ARG A 319 42.57 4.53 -45.38
CA ARG A 319 43.21 3.60 -44.43
C ARG A 319 44.73 3.70 -44.61
N PRO A 320 45.51 3.28 -43.59
CA PRO A 320 46.48 2.21 -43.90
C PRO A 320 46.58 1.10 -42.83
N HIS A 321 47.10 -0.04 -43.29
CA HIS A 321 47.77 -1.15 -42.60
C HIS A 321 48.93 -1.55 -43.57
N PRO A 322 50.01 -2.28 -43.20
CA PRO A 322 49.97 -3.55 -42.43
C PRO A 322 51.19 -3.79 -41.49
N ALA A 323 51.32 -5.04 -41.00
CA ALA A 323 52.60 -5.74 -40.68
C ALA A 323 53.44 -5.27 -39.45
N ASP A 324 54.21 -6.12 -38.75
CA ASP A 324 54.21 -7.59 -38.72
C ASP A 324 54.64 -8.21 -37.35
N ALA A 325 54.48 -9.53 -37.26
CA ALA A 325 54.61 -10.44 -36.13
C ALA A 325 55.95 -10.47 -35.35
N HIS A 326 55.92 -11.04 -34.13
CA HIS A 326 56.82 -12.16 -33.79
C HIS A 326 56.31 -13.13 -32.68
N ARG A 327 56.84 -14.37 -32.76
CA ARG A 327 56.51 -15.64 -32.04
C ARG A 327 56.87 -15.62 -30.53
N GLY A 328 56.39 -16.49 -29.61
CA GLY A 328 55.40 -17.60 -29.68
C GLY A 328 55.91 -18.97 -29.16
N ARG A 329 55.10 -19.74 -28.38
CA ARG A 329 55.19 -21.19 -27.98
C ARG A 329 53.75 -21.63 -27.54
N ARG A 330 53.08 -22.71 -27.99
CA ARG A 330 53.30 -24.19 -28.05
C ARG A 330 53.27 -24.88 -26.67
N ARG A 331 52.56 -26.01 -26.41
CA ARG A 331 51.60 -26.88 -27.19
C ARG A 331 50.13 -26.56 -26.78
N ALA A 332 49.03 -27.30 -26.95
CA ALA A 332 48.59 -28.60 -27.57
C ALA A 332 47.16 -28.35 -28.22
N ARG A 333 46.34 -29.20 -28.87
CA ARG A 333 46.08 -30.65 -29.11
C ARG A 333 45.37 -31.47 -27.98
N HIS A 334 44.32 -32.29 -28.21
CA HIS A 334 43.23 -32.47 -29.23
C HIS A 334 42.54 -33.85 -28.92
N PRO A 335 41.43 -34.31 -29.58
CA PRO A 335 40.43 -33.65 -30.43
C PRO A 335 38.95 -33.96 -30.05
N GLY A 336 37.97 -33.38 -30.76
CA GLY A 336 36.55 -33.76 -30.71
C GLY A 336 35.72 -32.99 -31.75
N MET A 337 35.00 -33.69 -32.64
CA MET A 337 34.28 -33.14 -33.80
C MET A 337 32.79 -33.50 -33.65
N ARG A 338 31.80 -32.65 -34.00
CA ARG A 338 31.39 -32.27 -35.38
C ARG A 338 30.56 -30.98 -35.41
N ARG A 339 30.41 -30.42 -36.62
CA ARG A 339 29.44 -29.34 -36.96
C ARG A 339 28.10 -29.92 -37.42
N GLY A 340 27.04 -29.12 -37.33
CA GLY A 340 25.86 -29.16 -38.18
C GLY A 340 25.64 -27.78 -38.80
N ASP A 341 25.23 -27.71 -40.07
CA ASP A 341 25.26 -26.46 -40.85
C ASP A 341 23.97 -25.61 -40.77
N THR A 342 24.09 -24.34 -41.16
CA THR A 342 23.04 -23.31 -41.01
C THR A 342 22.31 -23.05 -42.33
N THR A 343 21.00 -23.33 -42.39
CA THR A 343 20.17 -23.09 -43.58
C THR A 343 19.35 -21.81 -43.45
N MET A 344 19.70 -20.77 -44.21
CA MET A 344 18.87 -19.55 -44.32
C MET A 344 17.72 -19.75 -45.31
N ILE A 345 16.48 -19.56 -44.86
CA ILE A 345 15.30 -19.46 -45.72
C ILE A 345 14.90 -17.99 -45.88
N ARG A 346 15.00 -17.47 -47.10
CA ARG A 346 14.40 -16.16 -47.45
C ARG A 346 12.89 -16.33 -47.59
N ARG A 347 12.11 -15.57 -46.83
CA ARG A 347 10.67 -15.37 -47.10
C ARG A 347 10.47 -14.17 -48.03
N THR A 348 9.86 -14.41 -49.18
CA THR A 348 9.35 -13.35 -50.07
C THR A 348 7.84 -13.28 -49.89
N SER A 349 7.33 -12.14 -49.44
CA SER A 349 5.89 -11.93 -49.25
C SER A 349 5.34 -11.04 -50.35
N LEU A 350 4.47 -11.59 -51.19
CA LEU A 350 3.62 -10.85 -52.12
C LEU A 350 2.26 -10.61 -51.47
N LEU A 351 1.73 -9.40 -51.61
CA LEU A 351 0.33 -9.10 -51.26
C LEU A 351 -0.57 -9.52 -52.43
N THR A 352 -1.68 -10.19 -52.11
CA THR A 352 -2.83 -10.30 -53.01
C THR A 352 -4.09 -9.94 -52.21
N VAL A 353 -4.87 -8.99 -52.69
CA VAL A 353 -6.18 -8.65 -52.11
C VAL A 353 -7.25 -9.54 -52.75
N GLY A 354 -8.11 -10.15 -51.93
CA GLY A 354 -9.25 -10.94 -52.38
C GLY A 354 -10.45 -10.70 -51.48
N VAL A 355 -11.60 -10.41 -52.07
CA VAL A 355 -12.84 -10.05 -51.36
C VAL A 355 -13.93 -11.07 -51.67
N GLY A 356 -14.64 -11.53 -50.63
CA GLY A 356 -16.07 -11.87 -50.74
C GLY A 356 -16.48 -13.32 -50.53
N ALA A 357 -17.82 -13.46 -50.48
CA ALA A 357 -18.64 -14.68 -50.40
C ALA A 357 -18.63 -15.46 -49.06
N LEU A 358 -19.80 -15.46 -48.41
CA LEU A 358 -20.22 -16.52 -47.48
C LEU A 358 -20.52 -17.79 -48.27
N ALA A 359 -20.21 -18.95 -47.68
CA ALA A 359 -20.86 -20.22 -48.04
C ALA A 359 -21.03 -21.07 -46.77
N ALA A 360 -22.27 -21.32 -46.36
CA ALA A 360 -22.57 -22.33 -45.35
C ALA A 360 -22.66 -23.70 -46.03
N LEU A 361 -21.95 -24.70 -45.51
CA LEU A 361 -22.16 -26.11 -45.88
C LEU A 361 -22.40 -26.96 -44.64
N THR A 362 -23.27 -27.95 -44.82
CA THR A 362 -23.81 -28.81 -43.76
C THR A 362 -22.91 -29.99 -43.42
N LEU A 363 -23.14 -30.55 -42.23
CA LEU A 363 -22.53 -31.78 -41.74
C LEU A 363 -22.67 -32.94 -42.73
N LEU A 364 -21.56 -33.62 -43.04
CA LEU A 364 -21.54 -34.98 -43.56
C LEU A 364 -20.49 -35.78 -42.79
N SER A 365 -20.95 -36.83 -42.11
CA SER A 365 -20.15 -37.71 -41.25
C SER A 365 -19.53 -38.85 -42.04
N VAL A 366 -18.26 -39.16 -41.78
CA VAL A 366 -17.56 -40.35 -42.31
C VAL A 366 -16.87 -41.08 -41.14
N PRO A 367 -17.21 -42.35 -40.84
CA PRO A 367 -16.52 -43.15 -39.85
C PRO A 367 -15.28 -43.84 -40.45
N GLY A 368 -14.15 -43.86 -39.73
CA GLY A 368 -12.92 -44.48 -40.24
C GLY A 368 -11.77 -44.62 -39.23
N SER A 369 -11.68 -45.82 -38.64
CA SER A 369 -10.45 -46.48 -38.13
C SER A 369 -9.41 -45.66 -37.33
N ALA A 370 -9.41 -45.96 -36.02
CA ALA A 370 -8.35 -45.81 -35.02
C ALA A 370 -6.88 -46.01 -35.47
N GLY A 371 -5.94 -45.50 -34.67
CA GLY A 371 -4.58 -46.08 -34.59
C GLY A 371 -3.38 -45.12 -34.51
N ALA A 372 -3.36 -44.18 -33.56
CA ALA A 372 -2.12 -43.46 -33.20
C ALA A 372 -1.95 -43.48 -31.67
N ALA A 373 -0.74 -43.80 -31.20
CA ALA A 373 -0.50 -44.03 -29.77
C ALA A 373 -0.53 -42.70 -28.99
N GLU A 374 -1.60 -42.50 -28.23
CA GLU A 374 -1.65 -41.51 -27.16
C GLU A 374 -0.66 -41.94 -26.08
N ARG A 375 0.36 -41.12 -25.84
CA ARG A 375 1.24 -41.31 -24.67
C ARG A 375 0.44 -40.93 -23.44
N ASP A 376 0.52 -41.73 -22.38
CA ASP A 376 0.03 -41.34 -21.06
C ASP A 376 0.59 -39.97 -20.66
N ARG A 377 -0.26 -38.95 -20.81
CA ARG A 377 -0.26 -37.84 -19.87
C ARG A 377 -1.06 -38.33 -18.67
N PRO A 378 -0.57 -38.21 -17.42
CA PRO A 378 -1.47 -38.26 -16.30
C PRO A 378 -2.58 -37.21 -16.56
N PRO A 379 -3.85 -37.52 -16.25
CA PRO A 379 -4.92 -36.54 -16.44
C PRO A 379 -4.55 -35.29 -15.66
N ALA A 380 -4.56 -34.13 -16.33
CA ALA A 380 -4.32 -32.86 -15.67
C ALA A 380 -5.45 -32.66 -14.63
N THR A 381 -5.15 -32.97 -13.37
CA THR A 381 -6.06 -32.84 -12.24
C THR A 381 -6.50 -31.39 -12.20
N THR A 382 -7.76 -31.14 -12.52
CA THR A 382 -8.32 -29.79 -12.49
C THR A 382 -8.12 -29.26 -11.06
N PRO A 383 -7.45 -28.10 -10.86
CA PRO A 383 -7.09 -27.62 -9.54
C PRO A 383 -8.29 -27.64 -8.61
N THR A 384 -8.20 -28.49 -7.60
CA THR A 384 -9.33 -28.79 -6.72
C THR A 384 -9.25 -27.83 -5.54
N VAL A 385 -9.89 -26.68 -5.73
CA VAL A 385 -10.11 -25.71 -4.66
C VAL A 385 -11.21 -26.23 -3.77
N VAL A 386 -10.88 -26.56 -2.51
CA VAL A 386 -11.85 -26.95 -1.48
C VAL A 386 -12.28 -25.71 -0.70
N VAL A 387 -13.59 -25.53 -0.56
CA VAL A 387 -14.18 -24.45 0.26
C VAL A 387 -14.49 -24.99 1.66
N THR A 388 -13.94 -24.33 2.67
CA THR A 388 -14.23 -24.54 4.10
C THR A 388 -14.96 -23.34 4.68
N ALA A 389 -15.91 -23.61 5.59
CA ALA A 389 -16.74 -22.65 6.32
C ALA A 389 -17.47 -23.39 7.45
N PRO A 390 -17.96 -22.71 8.50
CA PRO A 390 -18.88 -23.30 9.48
C PRO A 390 -20.23 -23.67 8.83
N GLU A 391 -20.99 -24.59 9.43
CA GLU A 391 -22.33 -24.96 8.94
C GLU A 391 -23.41 -23.94 9.37
N VAL A 392 -23.25 -23.36 10.56
CA VAL A 392 -24.14 -22.37 11.17
C VAL A 392 -23.29 -21.23 11.76
N VAL A 393 -23.81 -20.01 11.70
CA VAL A 393 -23.23 -18.78 12.24
C VAL A 393 -24.33 -18.05 13.00
N GLU A 394 -24.14 -17.79 14.28
CA GLU A 394 -25.07 -16.98 15.08
C GLU A 394 -24.88 -15.49 14.75
N ALA A 395 -25.99 -14.80 14.55
CA ALA A 395 -26.05 -13.38 14.22
C ALA A 395 -26.99 -12.67 15.18
N ALA A 396 -26.46 -11.74 15.97
CA ALA A 396 -27.31 -10.85 16.77
C ALA A 396 -28.07 -9.89 15.84
N GLN A 397 -29.33 -9.60 16.18
CA GLN A 397 -30.02 -8.41 15.67
C GLN A 397 -29.22 -7.15 16.06
N PRO A 398 -29.21 -6.12 15.22
CA PRO A 398 -28.22 -5.05 15.31
C PRO A 398 -28.34 -4.25 16.60
N LEU A 399 -27.36 -4.45 17.46
CA LEU A 399 -26.84 -3.39 18.32
C LEU A 399 -25.92 -2.55 17.39
N PRO A 400 -26.22 -1.27 17.08
CA PRO A 400 -25.62 -0.52 15.95
C PRO A 400 -24.09 -0.39 15.89
N CYS A 401 -23.39 -0.70 16.97
CA CYS A 401 -21.94 -0.68 17.11
C CYS A 401 -21.28 -2.07 17.29
N LEU A 402 -22.06 -3.15 17.36
CA LEU A 402 -21.56 -4.52 17.20
C LEU A 402 -21.90 -5.06 15.81
N ALA A 403 -20.96 -5.79 15.19
CA ALA A 403 -21.25 -6.52 13.96
C ALA A 403 -22.28 -7.63 14.23
N GLY A 404 -23.20 -7.87 13.29
CA GLY A 404 -24.26 -8.88 13.37
C GLY A 404 -23.76 -10.31 13.17
N GLY A 405 -22.65 -10.68 13.82
CA GLY A 405 -21.91 -11.91 13.59
C GLY A 405 -20.82 -11.78 12.52
N ALA A 406 -19.89 -12.74 12.51
CA ALA A 406 -18.86 -12.90 11.50
C ALA A 406 -18.47 -14.37 11.39
N PHE A 407 -17.94 -14.79 10.23
CA PHE A 407 -17.47 -16.15 10.03
C PHE A 407 -16.22 -16.22 9.15
N THR A 408 -15.29 -17.09 9.53
CA THR A 408 -14.11 -17.41 8.73
C THR A 408 -14.49 -18.33 7.58
N VAL A 409 -14.05 -17.99 6.37
CA VAL A 409 -14.10 -18.85 5.19
C VAL A 409 -12.67 -19.22 4.78
N GLY A 410 -12.50 -20.40 4.20
CA GLY A 410 -11.20 -20.87 3.74
C GLY A 410 -11.22 -21.51 2.36
N LEU A 411 -10.10 -21.38 1.67
CA LEU A 411 -9.81 -22.01 0.39
C LEU A 411 -8.52 -22.84 0.49
N THR A 412 -8.60 -24.11 0.11
CA THR A 412 -7.47 -25.05 0.08
C THR A 412 -7.22 -25.47 -1.36
N ASN A 413 -5.99 -25.38 -1.88
CA ASN A 413 -5.64 -25.93 -3.19
C ASN A 413 -5.03 -27.32 -3.04
N THR A 414 -5.76 -28.37 -3.40
CA THR A 414 -5.30 -29.76 -3.26
C THR A 414 -4.70 -30.29 -4.58
N SER A 415 -3.82 -29.51 -5.22
CA SER A 415 -3.23 -29.86 -6.52
C SER A 415 -1.77 -29.43 -6.67
N ASP A 416 -1.08 -30.06 -7.62
CA ASP A 416 0.36 -29.90 -7.88
C ASP A 416 0.76 -28.58 -8.55
N THR A 417 -0.21 -27.70 -8.83
CA THR A 417 0.02 -26.41 -9.47
C THR A 417 -0.66 -25.28 -8.69
N PRO A 418 0.02 -24.14 -8.47
CA PRO A 418 -0.56 -22.99 -7.77
C PRO A 418 -1.63 -22.32 -8.64
N VAL A 419 -2.64 -21.72 -8.00
CA VAL A 419 -3.76 -21.07 -8.68
C VAL A 419 -4.17 -19.76 -8.03
N TYR A 420 -4.76 -18.87 -8.81
CA TYR A 420 -5.60 -17.80 -8.26
C TYR A 420 -7.05 -18.29 -8.26
N ALA A 421 -7.67 -18.32 -7.09
CA ALA A 421 -9.05 -18.75 -6.90
C ALA A 421 -9.96 -17.58 -6.55
N ASN A 422 -11.23 -17.71 -6.95
CA ASN A 422 -12.32 -16.83 -6.52
C ASN A 422 -13.27 -17.62 -5.61
N LEU A 423 -13.82 -16.95 -4.61
CA LEU A 423 -14.97 -17.36 -3.83
C LEU A 423 -16.05 -16.28 -4.00
N ASP A 424 -17.16 -16.61 -4.65
CA ASP A 424 -18.34 -15.76 -4.73
C ASP A 424 -19.20 -15.99 -3.47
N LEU A 425 -19.63 -14.92 -2.81
CA LEU A 425 -20.43 -14.96 -1.57
C LEU A 425 -21.74 -14.19 -1.73
N THR A 426 -22.84 -14.84 -1.39
CA THR A 426 -24.19 -14.26 -1.38
C THR A 426 -24.93 -14.67 -0.11
N VAL A 427 -25.76 -13.80 0.45
CA VAL A 427 -26.70 -14.12 1.55
C VAL A 427 -28.11 -13.73 1.13
N GLU A 428 -29.12 -14.37 1.72
CA GLU A 428 -30.53 -14.00 1.54
C GLU A 428 -30.83 -12.63 2.18
N GLU A 429 -31.65 -11.81 1.50
CA GLU A 429 -32.06 -10.49 1.96
C GLU A 429 -32.91 -10.59 3.26
N PRO A 430 -32.84 -9.60 4.16
CA PRO A 430 -32.22 -8.28 4.02
C PRO A 430 -30.72 -8.23 4.38
N LEU A 431 -30.12 -9.35 4.83
CA LEU A 431 -28.75 -9.38 5.31
C LEU A 431 -27.75 -8.96 4.22
N LYS A 432 -26.58 -8.48 4.65
CA LYS A 432 -25.44 -8.22 3.76
C LYS A 432 -24.19 -8.92 4.31
N LEU A 433 -23.24 -9.17 3.41
CA LEU A 433 -21.89 -9.63 3.76
C LEU A 433 -20.92 -8.49 3.48
N SER A 434 -19.95 -8.31 4.38
CA SER A 434 -18.83 -7.37 4.25
C SER A 434 -18.03 -7.49 2.95
N ARG A 435 -18.07 -8.67 2.29
CA ARG A 435 -17.54 -8.88 0.94
C ARG A 435 -18.45 -9.85 0.15
N ARG A 436 -18.58 -9.62 -1.16
CA ARG A 436 -19.36 -10.47 -2.10
C ARG A 436 -18.49 -11.35 -3.00
N LEU A 437 -17.20 -11.04 -3.03
CA LEU A 437 -16.14 -11.78 -3.71
C LEU A 437 -14.99 -11.90 -2.70
N TRP A 438 -14.18 -12.93 -2.86
CA TRP A 438 -12.81 -12.98 -2.36
C TRP A 438 -11.94 -13.66 -3.42
N SER A 439 -10.87 -12.99 -3.84
CA SER A 439 -9.87 -13.51 -4.77
C SER A 439 -8.54 -13.68 -4.03
N THR A 440 -7.90 -14.83 -4.14
CA THR A 440 -6.54 -15.01 -3.59
C THR A 440 -5.71 -16.01 -4.38
N TYR A 441 -4.40 -15.83 -4.34
CA TYR A 441 -3.42 -16.87 -4.62
C TYR A 441 -3.57 -18.02 -3.62
N LEU A 442 -3.49 -19.25 -4.12
CA LEU A 442 -3.36 -20.48 -3.37
C LEU A 442 -2.13 -21.21 -3.91
N PRO A 443 -1.07 -21.40 -3.11
CA PRO A 443 0.11 -22.12 -3.56
C PRO A 443 -0.19 -23.62 -3.75
N ALA A 444 0.74 -24.35 -4.35
CA ALA A 444 0.79 -25.81 -4.28
C ALA A 444 1.91 -26.19 -3.31
N GLN A 445 1.57 -26.84 -2.20
CA GLN A 445 2.48 -27.21 -1.11
C GLN A 445 2.04 -28.55 -0.52
N ASP A 446 2.99 -29.27 0.08
CA ASP A 446 2.74 -30.50 0.83
C ASP A 446 3.24 -30.29 2.28
N PRO A 447 2.35 -30.30 3.30
CA PRO A 447 0.91 -30.53 3.22
C PRO A 447 0.12 -29.35 2.60
N ASP A 448 -1.08 -29.65 2.11
CA ASP A 448 -2.04 -28.65 1.60
C ASP A 448 -2.33 -27.56 2.65
N VAL A 449 -2.13 -26.28 2.29
CA VAL A 449 -2.43 -25.14 3.17
C VAL A 449 -3.80 -24.54 2.83
N THR A 450 -4.60 -24.26 3.87
CA THR A 450 -5.87 -23.53 3.74
C THR A 450 -5.62 -22.06 4.03
N ILE A 451 -5.81 -21.21 3.03
CA ILE A 451 -5.81 -19.75 3.20
C ILE A 451 -7.20 -19.35 3.69
N THR A 452 -7.31 -18.38 4.59
CA THR A 452 -8.58 -17.94 5.19
C THR A 452 -8.79 -16.42 5.09
N THR A 453 -10.06 -16.00 5.22
CA THR A 453 -10.46 -14.62 5.53
C THR A 453 -11.72 -14.65 6.37
N ASP A 454 -11.93 -13.61 7.18
CA ASP A 454 -13.22 -13.39 7.84
C ASP A 454 -14.20 -12.64 6.95
N VAL A 455 -15.48 -12.92 7.17
CA VAL A 455 -16.64 -12.34 6.51
C VAL A 455 -17.62 -11.92 7.62
N ALA A 456 -17.61 -10.63 7.97
CA ALA A 456 -18.62 -10.04 8.83
C ALA A 456 -19.99 -10.01 8.13
N VAL A 457 -21.05 -10.21 8.92
CA VAL A 457 -22.45 -10.15 8.52
C VAL A 457 -23.05 -8.84 9.01
N GLU A 458 -23.73 -8.13 8.11
CA GLU A 458 -24.56 -6.98 8.44
C GLU A 458 -26.02 -7.45 8.50
N VAL A 459 -26.65 -7.32 9.68
CA VAL A 459 -28.09 -7.54 9.87
C VAL A 459 -28.75 -6.16 9.99
N PRO A 460 -29.54 -5.70 9.00
CA PRO A 460 -30.21 -4.41 9.09
C PRO A 460 -31.25 -4.33 10.21
N GLU A 461 -31.50 -3.12 10.71
CA GLU A 461 -32.53 -2.86 11.72
C GLU A 461 -33.91 -3.33 11.23
N GLY A 462 -34.67 -4.01 12.09
CA GLY A 462 -35.99 -4.54 11.74
C GLY A 462 -35.99 -5.78 10.85
N THR A 463 -34.85 -6.46 10.69
CA THR A 463 -34.80 -7.82 10.12
C THR A 463 -35.67 -8.78 10.95
N GLU A 464 -36.27 -9.80 10.36
CA GLU A 464 -37.02 -10.81 11.13
C GLU A 464 -36.07 -11.81 11.83
N GLN A 465 -36.50 -12.41 12.94
CA GLN A 465 -35.74 -13.49 13.59
C GLN A 465 -35.90 -14.78 12.78
N GLY A 466 -34.80 -15.46 12.43
CA GLY A 466 -34.89 -16.61 11.53
C GLY A 466 -33.56 -17.14 11.01
N ARG A 467 -33.65 -18.07 10.06
CA ARG A 467 -32.48 -18.70 9.41
C ARG A 467 -32.37 -18.20 7.98
N TYR A 468 -31.29 -17.49 7.67
CA TYR A 468 -30.98 -16.95 6.35
C TYR A 468 -29.82 -17.71 5.72
N LEU A 469 -29.90 -18.04 4.44
CA LEU A 469 -28.89 -18.84 3.77
C LEU A 469 -27.78 -17.98 3.17
N ALA A 470 -26.57 -18.07 3.74
CA ALA A 470 -25.36 -17.71 3.03
C ALA A 470 -24.91 -18.86 2.11
N THR A 471 -24.46 -18.49 0.92
CA THR A 471 -24.02 -19.39 -0.16
C THR A 471 -22.65 -18.95 -0.65
N LEU A 472 -21.73 -19.91 -0.68
CA LEU A 472 -20.31 -19.73 -0.99
C LEU A 472 -19.99 -20.60 -2.21
N THR A 473 -19.45 -20.03 -3.29
CA THR A 473 -19.20 -20.77 -4.55
C THR A 473 -17.78 -20.54 -5.06
N SER A 474 -17.05 -21.62 -5.38
CA SER A 474 -15.71 -21.54 -5.99
C SER A 474 -15.59 -22.58 -7.09
N GLY A 475 -15.60 -22.13 -8.36
CA GLY A 475 -15.57 -22.99 -9.54
C GLY A 475 -16.76 -23.95 -9.61
N ARG A 476 -16.56 -25.21 -9.17
CA ARG A 476 -17.61 -26.23 -9.05
C ARG A 476 -17.99 -26.56 -7.60
N GLN A 477 -17.22 -26.12 -6.62
CA GLN A 477 -17.57 -26.30 -5.21
C GLN A 477 -18.62 -25.29 -4.79
N LYS A 478 -19.57 -25.76 -3.98
CA LYS A 478 -20.59 -24.92 -3.36
C LYS A 478 -20.77 -25.31 -1.90
N ARG A 479 -20.71 -24.34 -1.00
CA ARG A 479 -21.05 -24.49 0.42
C ARG A 479 -22.28 -23.65 0.76
N LYS A 480 -22.98 -24.12 1.78
CA LYS A 480 -24.11 -23.46 2.42
C LYS A 480 -23.71 -23.20 3.86
N VAL A 481 -23.99 -22.00 4.34
CA VAL A 481 -23.76 -21.55 5.72
C VAL A 481 -25.08 -20.94 6.18
N TRP A 482 -25.66 -21.44 7.26
CA TRP A 482 -26.87 -20.84 7.82
C TRP A 482 -26.51 -19.70 8.76
N VAL A 483 -27.06 -18.51 8.50
CA VAL A 483 -27.00 -17.39 9.43
C VAL A 483 -28.26 -17.42 10.29
N GLU A 484 -28.09 -17.68 11.59
CA GLU A 484 -29.17 -17.71 12.56
C GLU A 484 -29.29 -16.35 13.24
N VAL A 485 -30.22 -15.54 12.73
CA VAL A 485 -30.55 -14.21 13.25
C VAL A 485 -31.43 -14.39 14.48
N GLY A 486 -30.81 -14.22 15.65
CA GLY A 486 -31.45 -14.33 16.95
C GLY A 486 -32.34 -13.14 17.29
N SER A 487 -32.77 -13.04 18.54
CA SER A 487 -33.38 -11.82 19.07
C SER A 487 -32.33 -10.72 19.26
N VAL A 488 -32.78 -9.47 19.41
CA VAL A 488 -31.93 -8.43 20.03
C VAL A 488 -31.53 -8.96 21.41
N VAL A 489 -30.24 -8.89 21.75
CA VAL A 489 -29.73 -9.29 23.06
C VAL A 489 -30.20 -8.26 24.08
N GLN A 490 -31.44 -8.42 24.54
CA GLN A 490 -32.01 -7.64 25.63
C GLN A 490 -31.15 -7.88 26.88
N PRO A 491 -30.46 -6.86 27.41
CA PRO A 491 -29.53 -7.05 28.51
C PRO A 491 -30.27 -7.59 29.74
N GLY A 492 -29.77 -8.67 30.33
CA GLY A 492 -30.27 -9.13 31.63
C GLY A 492 -30.07 -8.05 32.72
N PRO A 493 -30.74 -8.15 33.88
CA PRO A 493 -30.72 -7.09 34.91
C PRO A 493 -29.34 -6.66 35.45
N SER A 494 -28.28 -7.41 35.15
CA SER A 494 -26.89 -7.12 35.53
C SER A 494 -25.95 -6.82 34.34
N ALA A 495 -26.46 -6.75 33.11
CA ALA A 495 -25.66 -6.60 31.89
C ALA A 495 -25.51 -5.13 31.46
N ASN A 496 -24.49 -4.86 30.64
CA ASN A 496 -24.19 -3.54 30.10
C ASN A 496 -25.26 -3.14 29.05
N LEU A 497 -26.07 -2.14 29.39
CA LEU A 497 -27.12 -1.54 28.55
C LEU A 497 -26.55 -0.80 27.33
N ALA A 498 -25.30 -0.35 27.39
CA ALA A 498 -24.61 0.35 26.30
C ALA A 498 -23.92 -0.58 25.30
N LEU A 499 -23.76 -1.87 25.62
CA LEU A 499 -23.01 -2.83 24.81
C LEU A 499 -23.57 -2.87 23.37
N GLY A 500 -22.71 -2.51 22.42
CA GLY A 500 -23.01 -2.41 21.00
C GLY A 500 -24.03 -1.34 20.62
N GLN A 501 -24.51 -0.49 21.51
CA GLN A 501 -25.56 0.48 21.19
C GLN A 501 -25.02 1.66 20.34
N GLN A 502 -25.91 2.52 19.84
CA GLN A 502 -25.52 3.63 18.95
C GLN A 502 -24.67 4.68 19.69
N ALA A 503 -23.35 4.60 19.53
CA ALA A 503 -22.38 5.57 20.02
C ALA A 503 -22.47 6.91 19.27
N PHE A 504 -22.06 8.00 19.92
CA PHE A 504 -21.92 9.35 19.37
C PHE A 504 -20.80 10.12 20.10
N ALA A 505 -20.24 11.17 19.47
CA ALA A 505 -19.16 11.97 20.06
C ALA A 505 -19.17 13.44 19.59
N SER A 506 -18.40 14.30 20.29
CA SER A 506 -18.04 15.66 19.87
C SER A 506 -17.26 15.65 18.56
N SER A 507 -16.23 14.81 18.50
CA SER A 507 -15.54 14.38 17.29
C SER A 507 -14.88 13.02 17.54
N THR A 508 -14.17 12.47 16.55
CA THR A 508 -13.46 11.19 16.68
C THR A 508 -12.25 11.19 15.77
N HIS A 509 -11.07 10.83 16.30
CA HIS A 509 -9.83 10.83 15.53
C HIS A 509 -9.85 9.72 14.45
N SER A 510 -9.32 10.01 13.26
CA SER A 510 -9.45 9.15 12.07
C SER A 510 -8.66 7.83 12.09
N ASN A 511 -8.12 7.42 13.25
CA ASN A 511 -7.38 6.17 13.44
C ASN A 511 -8.05 5.20 14.42
N VAL A 512 -9.24 5.56 14.94
CA VAL A 512 -10.06 4.75 15.82
C VAL A 512 -11.49 4.66 15.27
N ARG A 513 -12.30 3.76 15.84
CA ARG A 513 -13.70 3.59 15.47
C ARG A 513 -14.56 4.17 16.58
N LEU A 514 -15.54 5.02 16.23
CA LEU A 514 -16.49 5.60 17.20
C LEU A 514 -17.14 4.52 18.09
N CYS A 515 -17.51 3.40 17.49
CA CYS A 515 -18.11 2.24 18.16
C CYS A 515 -17.15 1.43 19.05
N GLY A 516 -15.84 1.69 19.01
CA GLY A 516 -14.85 0.93 19.78
C GLY A 516 -14.87 1.20 21.28
N GLY A 517 -15.63 2.20 21.75
CA GLY A 517 -15.85 2.46 23.17
C GLY A 517 -17.22 1.99 23.69
N VAL A 518 -17.87 1.07 22.98
CA VAL A 518 -19.08 0.33 23.43
C VAL A 518 -19.04 -1.13 22.93
N ASP A 519 -17.86 -1.69 22.66
CA ASP A 519 -17.73 -3.05 22.08
C ASP A 519 -17.56 -4.15 23.14
N GLY A 520 -17.52 -3.77 24.43
CA GLY A 520 -17.35 -4.66 25.57
C GLY A 520 -15.90 -4.96 25.94
N ASN A 521 -14.92 -4.42 25.20
CA ASN A 521 -13.50 -4.68 25.45
C ASN A 521 -12.89 -3.65 26.42
N THR A 522 -12.83 -4.01 27.70
CA THR A 522 -12.24 -3.17 28.75
C THR A 522 -10.71 -3.24 28.83
N ASP A 523 -10.02 -3.96 27.92
CA ASP A 523 -8.56 -4.07 27.91
C ASP A 523 -7.90 -2.85 27.25
N SER A 524 -7.36 -1.94 28.07
CA SER A 524 -6.57 -0.81 27.60
C SER A 524 -5.36 -1.19 26.74
N GLY A 525 -4.84 -2.41 26.82
CA GLY A 525 -3.78 -2.90 25.93
C GLY A 525 -4.24 -3.01 24.46
N GLN A 526 -5.55 -3.10 24.22
CA GLN A 526 -6.18 -3.26 22.91
C GLN A 526 -6.82 -1.96 22.38
N TRP A 527 -6.65 -0.82 23.06
CA TRP A 527 -7.28 0.47 22.74
C TRP A 527 -7.14 0.95 21.28
N GLY A 528 -6.06 0.56 20.59
CA GLY A 528 -5.88 0.87 19.17
C GLY A 528 -6.79 0.09 18.20
N ALA A 529 -7.49 -0.95 18.68
CA ALA A 529 -8.45 -1.75 17.94
C ALA A 529 -9.87 -1.66 18.54
N SER A 530 -9.97 -1.65 19.88
CA SER A 530 -11.20 -1.43 20.66
C SER A 530 -11.02 -0.21 21.57
N GLY A 531 -11.40 0.96 21.07
CA GLY A 531 -11.36 2.20 21.82
C GLY A 531 -11.63 3.41 20.94
N THR A 532 -11.73 4.58 21.57
CA THR A 532 -11.99 5.86 20.89
C THR A 532 -11.27 7.04 21.57
N HIS A 533 -11.10 8.16 20.83
CA HIS A 533 -10.62 9.46 21.32
C HIS A 533 -11.04 10.59 20.39
N ASP A 534 -11.15 11.81 20.93
CA ASP A 534 -11.50 13.02 20.17
C ASP A 534 -10.41 13.35 19.10
N ALA A 535 -10.80 14.01 18.01
CA ALA A 535 -9.89 14.37 16.93
C ALA A 535 -9.01 15.60 17.24
N THR A 536 -9.38 16.41 18.23
CA THR A 536 -8.79 17.72 18.51
C THR A 536 -7.87 17.67 19.72
N SER A 537 -6.74 18.40 19.67
CA SER A 537 -5.69 18.31 20.69
C SER A 537 -5.65 19.55 21.57
N GLY A 538 -5.88 19.37 22.87
CA GLY A 538 -5.89 20.43 23.88
C GLY A 538 -7.11 21.34 23.79
N VAL A 539 -8.23 20.81 23.29
CA VAL A 539 -9.53 21.46 23.19
C VAL A 539 -10.49 20.63 24.03
N PHE A 540 -11.29 21.31 24.87
CA PHE A 540 -12.26 20.70 25.77
C PHE A 540 -13.42 21.70 25.99
N PRO A 541 -14.62 21.26 26.40
CA PRO A 541 -14.99 19.89 26.72
C PRO A 541 -15.28 19.01 25.49
N ASP A 542 -14.86 17.76 25.60
CA ASP A 542 -15.24 16.68 24.68
C ASP A 542 -16.49 15.96 25.17
N THR A 543 -17.17 15.24 24.28
CA THR A 543 -18.28 14.35 24.62
C THR A 543 -18.09 13.00 23.94
N TYR A 544 -18.27 11.91 24.69
CA TYR A 544 -18.52 10.57 24.13
C TYR A 544 -19.73 9.96 24.82
N GLY A 545 -20.63 9.34 24.08
CA GLY A 545 -21.89 8.84 24.63
C GLY A 545 -22.59 7.82 23.75
N VAL A 546 -23.74 7.37 24.22
CA VAL A 546 -24.50 6.24 23.68
C VAL A 546 -26.00 6.50 23.76
N THR A 547 -26.73 6.17 22.70
CA THR A 547 -28.20 6.13 22.68
C THR A 547 -28.63 4.69 22.90
N LEU A 548 -29.44 4.43 23.92
CA LEU A 548 -29.93 3.09 24.27
C LEU A 548 -31.02 2.64 23.29
N ALA A 549 -31.17 1.33 23.08
CA ALA A 549 -32.17 0.77 22.16
C ALA A 549 -33.62 1.15 22.54
N GLU A 550 -33.90 1.26 23.83
CA GLU A 550 -35.14 1.82 24.38
C GLU A 550 -34.83 2.56 25.70
N PRO A 551 -35.70 3.50 26.14
CA PRO A 551 -35.51 4.18 27.42
C PRO A 551 -35.47 3.20 28.60
N ALA A 552 -34.44 3.31 29.43
CA ALA A 552 -34.16 2.36 30.51
C ALA A 552 -33.86 3.06 31.83
N VAL A 553 -34.09 2.37 32.94
CA VAL A 553 -33.74 2.86 34.28
C VAL A 553 -32.27 2.59 34.55
N VAL A 554 -31.45 3.64 34.55
CA VAL A 554 -30.00 3.60 34.79
C VAL A 554 -29.72 4.04 36.24
N GLY A 555 -28.87 3.31 36.95
CA GLY A 555 -28.38 3.69 38.30
C GLY A 555 -26.85 3.62 38.45
N ARG A 556 -26.15 3.07 37.45
CA ARG A 556 -24.69 2.96 37.43
C ARG A 556 -24.14 3.14 36.02
N VAL A 557 -23.01 3.84 35.91
CA VAL A 557 -22.25 4.01 34.68
C VAL A 557 -20.78 3.80 35.00
N GLU A 558 -20.05 3.15 34.10
CA GLU A 558 -18.63 2.88 34.25
C GLU A 558 -17.88 3.38 33.02
N VAL A 559 -16.76 4.06 33.25
CA VAL A 559 -15.95 4.66 32.19
C VAL A 559 -14.54 4.10 32.31
N TYR A 560 -14.13 3.35 31.30
CA TYR A 560 -12.78 2.80 31.20
C TYR A 560 -11.95 3.72 30.32
N THR A 561 -10.74 4.01 30.74
CA THR A 561 -9.79 4.93 30.10
C THR A 561 -8.44 4.23 29.96
N LEU A 562 -7.51 4.78 29.16
CA LEU A 562 -6.18 4.21 28.99
C LEU A 562 -5.49 3.97 30.35
N ASP A 563 -5.16 2.71 30.64
CA ASP A 563 -4.38 2.28 31.79
C ASP A 563 -3.64 0.96 31.49
N SER A 564 -2.51 1.08 30.80
CA SER A 564 -1.65 -0.03 30.39
C SER A 564 -0.19 0.28 30.68
N THR A 565 0.68 -0.74 30.65
CA THR A 565 2.13 -0.57 30.80
C THR A 565 2.75 0.43 29.81
N GLN A 566 2.13 0.59 28.62
CA GLN A 566 2.55 1.56 27.61
C GLN A 566 1.88 2.94 27.81
N TYR A 567 0.63 2.97 28.31
CA TYR A 567 -0.17 4.17 28.50
C TYR A 567 -0.90 4.17 29.86
N PRO A 568 -0.23 4.54 30.98
CA PRO A 568 -0.86 4.53 32.31
C PRO A 568 -1.90 5.65 32.52
N ALA A 569 -2.95 5.40 33.31
CA ALA A 569 -4.05 6.35 33.50
C ALA A 569 -3.62 7.70 34.08
N ALA A 570 -2.77 7.68 35.12
CA ALA A 570 -2.15 8.85 35.74
C ALA A 570 -1.30 9.73 34.79
N ARG A 571 -1.19 9.35 33.50
CA ARG A 571 -0.51 10.13 32.45
C ARG A 571 -1.31 10.29 31.17
N MET A 572 -2.16 9.32 30.81
CA MET A 572 -2.81 9.27 29.49
C MET A 572 -4.35 9.22 29.55
N GLY A 573 -4.92 9.02 30.73
CA GLY A 573 -6.36 8.86 30.90
C GLY A 573 -7.15 10.17 31.03
N VAL A 574 -8.47 10.07 31.00
CA VAL A 574 -9.37 11.18 31.32
C VAL A 574 -9.23 11.58 32.80
N ARG A 575 -9.22 12.89 33.07
CA ARG A 575 -8.94 13.46 34.39
C ARG A 575 -10.20 14.03 35.05
N ASP A 576 -10.84 14.97 34.35
CA ASP A 576 -12.03 15.68 34.82
C ASP A 576 -13.20 15.33 33.90
N VAL A 577 -14.22 14.64 34.43
CA VAL A 577 -15.38 14.19 33.66
C VAL A 577 -16.70 14.37 34.41
N ASP A 578 -17.76 14.73 33.67
CA ASP A 578 -19.14 14.57 34.13
C ASP A 578 -19.76 13.35 33.46
N VAL A 579 -20.42 12.50 34.25
CA VAL A 579 -21.36 11.52 33.71
C VAL A 579 -22.74 12.18 33.65
N GLN A 580 -23.35 12.16 32.47
CA GLN A 580 -24.66 12.74 32.23
C GLN A 580 -25.62 11.72 31.63
N VAL A 581 -26.90 11.81 31.98
CA VAL A 581 -28.00 11.05 31.38
C VAL A 581 -28.98 11.99 30.69
N HIS A 582 -29.56 11.57 29.58
CA HIS A 582 -30.60 12.32 28.87
C HIS A 582 -31.97 11.81 29.31
N THR A 583 -32.88 12.73 29.60
CA THR A 583 -34.23 12.47 30.11
C THR A 583 -35.26 13.25 29.30
N ALA A 584 -36.55 13.06 29.59
CA ALA A 584 -37.61 13.92 29.05
C ALA A 584 -37.46 15.42 29.38
N ALA A 585 -36.61 15.79 30.36
CA ALA A 585 -36.26 17.17 30.69
C ALA A 585 -34.94 17.66 30.04
N GLY A 586 -34.24 16.79 29.29
CA GLY A 586 -32.91 17.05 28.72
C GLY A 586 -31.79 16.36 29.48
N TRP A 587 -30.55 16.82 29.26
CA TRP A 587 -29.33 16.31 29.91
C TRP A 587 -29.23 16.72 31.39
N GLN A 588 -28.90 15.75 32.24
CA GLN A 588 -28.65 15.92 33.67
C GLN A 588 -27.30 15.30 34.05
N THR A 589 -26.40 16.05 34.68
CA THR A 589 -25.22 15.49 35.36
C THR A 589 -25.67 14.65 36.56
N VAL A 590 -25.22 13.39 36.61
CA VAL A 590 -25.54 12.42 37.66
C VAL A 590 -24.32 12.04 38.52
N ALA A 591 -23.11 12.25 38.00
CA ALA A 591 -21.88 12.21 38.79
C ALA A 591 -20.83 13.16 38.22
N GLU A 592 -20.05 13.78 39.09
CA GLU A 592 -18.86 14.55 38.74
C GLU A 592 -17.62 13.82 39.26
N VAL A 593 -16.58 13.72 38.44
CA VAL A 593 -15.27 13.18 38.80
C VAL A 593 -14.20 14.18 38.37
N ARG A 594 -13.21 14.39 39.23
CA ARG A 594 -12.12 15.35 39.06
C ARG A 594 -10.80 14.71 39.50
N ASP A 595 -9.69 15.18 38.95
CA ASP A 595 -8.33 14.74 39.28
C ASP A 595 -8.14 13.21 39.16
N ASN A 596 -8.86 12.53 38.25
CA ASN A 596 -8.77 11.08 38.10
C ASN A 596 -7.39 10.63 37.59
N GLU A 597 -6.80 9.62 38.23
CA GLU A 597 -5.51 9.02 37.86
C GLU A 597 -5.58 7.49 37.66
N VAL A 598 -6.78 6.89 37.63
CA VAL A 598 -6.99 5.43 37.50
C VAL A 598 -7.79 5.03 36.24
N GLY A 599 -7.57 3.81 35.75
CA GLY A 599 -8.14 3.29 34.49
C GLY A 599 -9.65 3.06 34.45
N ARG A 600 -10.35 3.07 35.58
CA ARG A 600 -11.79 2.80 35.68
C ARG A 600 -12.46 3.76 36.65
N ILE A 601 -13.43 4.51 36.14
CA ILE A 601 -14.35 5.35 36.91
C ILE A 601 -15.66 4.58 37.06
N THR A 602 -16.27 4.60 38.25
CA THR A 602 -17.60 4.01 38.50
C THR A 602 -18.50 5.05 39.15
N ALA A 603 -19.44 5.59 38.36
CA ALA A 603 -20.50 6.45 38.84
C ALA A 603 -21.70 5.61 39.32
N ARG A 604 -22.23 5.93 40.50
CA ARG A 604 -23.49 5.38 41.03
C ARG A 604 -24.36 6.52 41.51
N PHE A 605 -25.64 6.48 41.17
CA PHE A 605 -26.58 7.58 41.38
C PHE A 605 -28.01 7.06 41.62
N GLU A 606 -28.90 7.94 42.09
CA GLU A 606 -30.33 7.60 42.23
C GLU A 606 -30.90 7.20 40.87
N PRO A 607 -31.71 6.12 40.76
CA PRO A 607 -32.14 5.60 39.46
C PRO A 607 -32.92 6.60 38.60
N VAL A 608 -32.48 6.80 37.34
CA VAL A 608 -33.10 7.71 36.37
C VAL A 608 -33.53 6.95 35.11
N GLU A 609 -34.75 7.19 34.63
CA GLU A 609 -35.20 6.76 33.31
C GLU A 609 -34.56 7.62 32.22
N ALA A 610 -33.77 7.01 31.33
CA ALA A 610 -32.96 7.70 30.34
C ALA A 610 -32.94 6.99 28.98
N ASP A 611 -32.94 7.76 27.89
CA ASP A 611 -32.73 7.26 26.52
C ASP A 611 -31.26 7.32 26.07
N LYS A 612 -30.43 8.12 26.75
CA LYS A 612 -28.99 8.29 26.42
C LYS A 612 -28.14 8.48 27.67
N VAL A 613 -26.86 8.12 27.55
CA VAL A 613 -25.81 8.40 28.53
C VAL A 613 -24.61 9.00 27.81
N GLN A 614 -23.92 9.96 28.42
CA GLN A 614 -22.65 10.49 27.90
C GLN A 614 -21.66 10.82 29.02
N VAL A 615 -20.39 10.83 28.66
CA VAL A 615 -19.27 11.35 29.43
C VAL A 615 -18.84 12.66 28.78
N VAL A 616 -18.90 13.75 29.54
CA VAL A 616 -18.36 15.06 29.14
C VAL A 616 -16.99 15.22 29.78
N THR A 617 -15.92 15.27 28.99
CA THR A 617 -14.53 15.34 29.48
C THR A 617 -14.02 16.77 29.38
N TYR A 618 -13.61 17.35 30.51
CA TYR A 618 -13.06 18.71 30.58
C TYR A 618 -11.52 18.75 30.57
N ASP A 619 -10.84 17.64 30.93
CA ASP A 619 -9.39 17.52 30.86
C ASP A 619 -8.91 16.05 30.82
N SER A 620 -7.67 15.83 30.33
CA SER A 620 -6.94 14.56 30.36
C SER A 620 -5.59 14.72 31.07
N ASN A 621 -5.00 13.63 31.58
CA ASN A 621 -3.71 13.69 32.29
C ASN A 621 -2.50 14.03 31.40
N ASP A 622 -2.69 14.14 30.07
CA ASP A 622 -1.72 14.73 29.15
C ASP A 622 -2.15 16.08 28.55
N HIS A 623 -3.29 16.62 29.00
CA HIS A 623 -3.93 17.87 28.57
C HIS A 623 -4.13 17.96 27.05
N LYS A 624 -4.53 16.86 26.40
CA LYS A 624 -4.59 16.77 24.94
C LYS A 624 -5.82 16.10 24.37
N TYR A 625 -6.21 14.92 24.84
CA TYR A 625 -7.28 14.14 24.21
C TYR A 625 -8.06 13.38 25.28
N SER A 626 -9.39 13.45 25.25
CA SER A 626 -10.22 12.47 25.94
C SER A 626 -10.04 11.10 25.29
N ARG A 627 -9.87 10.03 26.10
CA ARG A 627 -9.61 8.68 25.59
C ARG A 627 -10.45 7.67 26.34
N ILE A 628 -11.46 7.11 25.67
CA ILE A 628 -12.35 6.11 26.23
C ILE A 628 -11.95 4.75 25.67
N VAL A 629 -11.76 3.78 26.56
CA VAL A 629 -11.58 2.36 26.22
C VAL A 629 -12.96 1.72 26.08
N GLU A 630 -13.84 1.90 27.06
CA GLU A 630 -15.22 1.40 27.06
C GLU A 630 -16.12 2.31 27.92
N LEU A 631 -17.37 2.50 27.49
CA LEU A 631 -18.45 3.12 28.27
C LEU A 631 -19.53 2.08 28.57
N GLU A 632 -19.63 1.67 29.83
CA GLU A 632 -20.66 0.73 30.28
C GLU A 632 -21.79 1.45 31.03
N VAL A 633 -23.03 1.03 30.78
CA VAL A 633 -24.24 1.60 31.40
C VAL A 633 -25.04 0.47 32.04
N TYR A 634 -25.55 0.66 33.25
CA TYR A 634 -26.19 -0.41 34.01
C TYR A 634 -27.44 0.06 34.76
N ALA A 635 -28.37 -0.90 34.92
CA ALA A 635 -29.41 -0.83 35.93
C ALA A 635 -28.80 -0.72 37.36
N PRO A 636 -29.59 -0.29 38.38
CA PRO A 636 -29.09 0.04 39.72
C PRO A 636 -28.29 -1.06 40.46
#